data_AF-A0A957IWJ4-F1
#
_entry.id   AF-A0A957IWJ4-F1
#
_cell.length_a   1.000
_cell.length_b   1.000
_cell.length_c   1.000
_cell.angle_alpha   90.00
_cell.angle_beta   90.00
_cell.angle_gamma   90.00
#
_symmetry.space_group_name_H-M   'P 1'
#
loop_
_entity.id
_entity.type
_entity.pdbx_description
1 polymer ?
#
loop_
_entity_poly.entity_id
_entity_poly.type
_entity_poly.pdbx_seq_one_letter_code
_entity_poly.pdbx_strand_id
1 'polypeptide(L)'
;MSVRFVFVTMDGGHNAALRQAALQIKQAHGIDVQLALHAAPALRDAATWQRLEQDMLQADFIFGCMIFGEEFVRPMQEILAKATAPICFITSNPALIYATRLGKLSLAQKSEEDQGLVSRWMQKLRPKKNGRAEGHRQTAMLTNLTKLMKYVPGKVRDLHTFIAVHDFWLHSSPDNLARMILMFLDRYVPAYQGTLPFQEAIKYPDAAVYHPDAPAPFESNAAYRAWRQQQGRPIGANGPWKGAAGLLIHRAVVLSGNTAHLDALIRHLEAQGIEARTTYSALLDFRPSIDQFMTGQDDLPHVDVLLNCMGFPLVGGPAGTRPDEASAALHTLDVGYFDMVPLTFQHVDHWRQSDVGLLPMQTAMNIALPELDGGVEPVLFGGPVAGRDKFIPLEPELPNAARRIARRVRLRHKTNADKKLAVVLFNFPPNLGNAGTAMYLDVFNSLYRMLTELRDAGYRVDLPPDADTLRQQVVEGNALQYGTDGNVAAHLSLDDYRRLFPHHVEIEPYWGYAPGELLTDGKRFHILGAQFGSVFVGIQPSFGYERDPMRLLMGKDAAPHHGFAAFYTWLDQVYDADAVVHFGTHGALEFMPGKQNGVCANCWPHRLLGSLPNFYYYCVNNPSEGSIARRRGAATLVSYMVPPLQQAGLYKGLRRLKDSIENYHKRPSPELLTDIRTQAEKLGILVEPPAHDATNGHAPTDQPTRDHATNGHATNGHPTNGHGPKDHPTNDHLTASAYLAALGHELIQVEHRMIPLGLHVLGQAPGDAELVDM
;
A
#
# COMPACT_ATOMS: atom_id res chain seq x y z
N MET A 1 -21.48 -27.27 -35.43
CA MET A 1 -22.39 -26.93 -34.31
C MET A 1 -21.62 -26.04 -33.35
N SER A 2 -22.27 -25.02 -32.78
CA SER A 2 -21.66 -24.16 -31.77
C SER A 2 -21.83 -24.78 -30.39
N VAL A 3 -20.81 -24.67 -29.54
CA VAL A 3 -20.85 -25.07 -28.12
C VAL A 3 -20.57 -23.89 -27.23
N ARG A 4 -21.23 -23.80 -26.08
CA ARG A 4 -21.18 -22.66 -25.16
C ARG A 4 -20.47 -23.04 -23.87
N PHE A 5 -19.40 -22.33 -23.56
CA PHE A 5 -18.64 -22.51 -22.34
C PHE A 5 -18.73 -21.25 -21.49
N VAL A 6 -19.01 -21.43 -20.21
CA VAL A 6 -19.00 -20.36 -19.21
C VAL A 6 -17.76 -20.48 -18.35
N PHE A 7 -17.01 -19.40 -18.23
CA PHE A 7 -15.88 -19.27 -17.32
C PHE A 7 -16.18 -18.16 -16.31
N VAL A 8 -16.04 -18.48 -15.02
CA VAL A 8 -16.18 -17.50 -13.93
C VAL A 8 -14.92 -17.46 -13.09
N THR A 9 -14.26 -16.31 -13.03
CA THR A 9 -12.95 -16.14 -12.37
C THR A 9 -12.93 -14.90 -11.48
N MET A 10 -11.91 -14.77 -10.63
CA MET A 10 -11.75 -13.56 -9.80
C MET A 10 -11.30 -12.34 -10.59
N ASP A 11 -10.55 -12.55 -11.67
CA ASP A 11 -10.04 -11.51 -12.56
C ASP A 11 -10.16 -11.95 -14.04
N GLY A 12 -10.00 -10.99 -14.96
CA GLY A 12 -10.08 -11.21 -16.41
C GLY A 12 -8.74 -11.56 -17.08
N GLY A 13 -7.69 -11.88 -16.33
CA GLY A 13 -6.32 -12.06 -16.84
C GLY A 13 -6.17 -13.18 -17.87
N HIS A 14 -7.09 -14.15 -17.86
CA HIS A 14 -7.10 -15.32 -18.74
C HIS A 14 -7.95 -15.13 -20.01
N ASN A 15 -8.74 -14.06 -20.11
CA ASN A 15 -9.76 -13.91 -21.14
C ASN A 15 -9.17 -13.95 -22.55
N ALA A 16 -8.06 -13.23 -22.76
CA ALA A 16 -7.37 -13.21 -24.06
C ALA A 16 -6.87 -14.60 -24.47
N ALA A 17 -6.30 -15.36 -23.53
CA ALA A 17 -5.81 -16.71 -23.78
C ALA A 17 -6.95 -17.70 -24.07
N LEU A 18 -8.08 -17.59 -23.36
CA LEU A 18 -9.27 -18.40 -23.63
C LEU A 18 -9.83 -18.13 -25.04
N ARG A 19 -9.91 -16.87 -25.46
CA ARG A 19 -10.34 -16.54 -26.84
C ARG A 19 -9.37 -17.08 -27.89
N GLN A 20 -8.07 -16.98 -27.63
CA GLN A 20 -7.07 -17.55 -28.53
C GLN A 20 -7.18 -19.07 -28.61
N ALA A 21 -7.43 -19.76 -27.49
CA ALA A 21 -7.68 -21.18 -27.44
C ALA A 21 -8.92 -21.59 -28.27
N ALA A 22 -10.02 -20.84 -28.15
CA ALA A 22 -11.22 -21.08 -28.96
C ALA A 22 -10.96 -20.91 -30.46
N LEU A 23 -10.16 -19.90 -30.85
CA LEU A 23 -9.74 -19.70 -32.24
C LEU A 23 -8.88 -20.86 -32.76
N GLN A 24 -7.91 -21.33 -31.96
CA GLN A 24 -7.08 -22.49 -32.29
C GLN A 24 -7.93 -23.75 -32.51
N ILE A 25 -8.90 -24.00 -31.62
CA ILE A 25 -9.83 -25.14 -31.74
C ILE A 25 -10.67 -25.04 -33.02
N LYS A 26 -11.17 -23.85 -33.34
CA LYS A 26 -11.94 -23.62 -34.56
C LYS A 26 -11.10 -23.89 -35.82
N GLN A 27 -9.85 -23.45 -35.84
CA GLN A 27 -8.94 -23.67 -36.96
C GLN A 27 -8.54 -25.14 -37.11
N ALA A 28 -8.23 -25.82 -36.01
CA ALA A 28 -7.72 -27.20 -36.03
C ALA A 28 -8.82 -28.27 -36.16
N HIS A 29 -10.01 -28.02 -35.61
CA HIS A 29 -11.07 -29.02 -35.49
C HIS A 29 -12.42 -28.59 -36.10
N GLY A 30 -12.55 -27.34 -36.58
CA GLY A 30 -13.81 -26.82 -37.12
C GLY A 30 -14.92 -26.63 -36.08
N ILE A 31 -14.56 -26.65 -34.78
CA ILE A 31 -15.51 -26.52 -33.67
C ILE A 31 -15.61 -25.06 -33.24
N ASP A 32 -16.83 -24.51 -33.27
CA ASP A 32 -17.08 -23.13 -32.84
C ASP A 32 -17.38 -23.10 -31.32
N VAL A 33 -16.38 -22.72 -30.52
CA VAL A 33 -16.51 -22.58 -29.06
C VAL A 33 -16.88 -21.14 -28.72
N GLN A 34 -18.12 -20.91 -28.31
CA GLN A 34 -18.60 -19.65 -27.78
C GLN A 34 -18.25 -19.53 -26.30
N LEU A 35 -17.60 -18.44 -25.93
CA LEU A 35 -17.14 -18.19 -24.56
C LEU A 35 -17.95 -17.06 -23.91
N ALA A 36 -18.57 -17.36 -22.77
CA ALA A 36 -19.08 -16.39 -21.82
C ALA A 36 -18.10 -16.27 -20.66
N LEU A 37 -17.42 -15.11 -20.56
CA LEU A 37 -16.33 -14.87 -19.61
C LEU A 37 -16.79 -13.85 -18.56
N HIS A 38 -16.81 -14.26 -17.30
CA HIS A 38 -17.32 -13.46 -16.18
C HIS A 38 -16.26 -13.30 -15.10
N ALA A 39 -15.95 -12.06 -14.72
CA ALA A 39 -15.12 -11.75 -13.56
C ALA A 39 -16.00 -11.42 -12.36
N ALA A 40 -15.78 -12.08 -11.22
CA ALA A 40 -16.61 -11.91 -10.02
C ALA A 40 -16.76 -10.44 -9.57
N PRO A 41 -15.69 -9.60 -9.54
CA PRO A 41 -15.81 -8.16 -9.20
C PRO A 41 -16.72 -7.33 -10.12
N ALA A 42 -17.07 -7.82 -11.31
CA ALA A 42 -17.97 -7.16 -12.23
C ALA A 42 -19.45 -7.44 -11.92
N LEU A 43 -19.76 -8.42 -11.06
CA LEU A 43 -21.12 -8.81 -10.66
C LEU A 43 -21.65 -7.85 -9.59
N ARG A 44 -21.98 -6.63 -10.00
CA ARG A 44 -22.32 -5.52 -9.08
C ARG A 44 -23.81 -5.19 -9.03
N ASP A 45 -24.59 -5.63 -10.02
CA ASP A 45 -25.98 -5.24 -10.18
C ASP A 45 -26.85 -6.39 -10.71
N ALA A 46 -28.17 -6.20 -10.69
CA ALA A 46 -29.12 -7.22 -11.13
C ALA A 46 -28.92 -7.64 -12.59
N ALA A 47 -28.49 -6.73 -13.46
CA ALA A 47 -28.31 -7.00 -14.89
C ALA A 47 -27.12 -7.94 -15.15
N THR A 48 -26.00 -7.71 -14.45
CA THR A 48 -24.81 -8.56 -14.54
C THR A 48 -25.06 -9.95 -13.97
N TRP A 49 -25.76 -10.05 -12.84
CA TRP A 49 -26.19 -11.34 -12.27
C TRP A 49 -27.18 -12.09 -13.15
N GLN A 50 -28.16 -11.40 -13.74
CA GLN A 50 -29.14 -12.01 -14.65
C GLN A 50 -28.46 -12.55 -15.91
N ARG A 51 -27.47 -11.82 -16.45
CA ARG A 51 -26.68 -12.28 -17.58
C ARG A 51 -25.89 -13.56 -17.24
N LEU A 52 -25.24 -13.59 -16.08
CA LEU A 52 -24.52 -14.77 -15.61
C LEU A 52 -25.45 -15.99 -15.50
N GLU A 53 -26.63 -15.82 -14.90
CA GLU A 53 -27.62 -16.90 -14.78
C GLU A 53 -28.05 -17.41 -16.16
N GLN A 54 -28.37 -16.51 -17.10
CA GLN A 54 -28.73 -16.90 -18.46
C GLN A 54 -27.62 -17.68 -19.17
N ASP A 55 -26.38 -17.21 -19.07
CA ASP A 55 -25.23 -17.87 -19.69
C ASP A 55 -25.00 -19.26 -19.09
N MET A 56 -25.08 -19.40 -17.75
CA MET A 56 -24.92 -20.68 -17.06
C MET A 56 -26.02 -21.68 -17.41
N LEU A 57 -27.28 -21.25 -17.49
CA LEU A 57 -28.41 -22.13 -17.81
C LEU A 57 -28.40 -22.62 -19.26
N GLN A 58 -27.71 -21.91 -20.17
CA GLN A 58 -27.58 -22.25 -21.58
C GLN A 58 -26.21 -22.86 -21.94
N ALA A 59 -25.36 -23.13 -20.95
CA ALA A 59 -24.01 -23.63 -21.17
C ALA A 59 -24.00 -25.13 -21.51
N ASP A 60 -23.02 -25.54 -22.33
CA ASP A 60 -22.64 -26.93 -22.50
C ASP A 60 -21.59 -27.37 -21.45
N PHE A 61 -20.89 -26.41 -20.84
CA PHE A 61 -19.94 -26.65 -19.75
C PHE A 61 -19.73 -25.37 -18.92
N ILE A 62 -19.63 -25.51 -17.60
CA ILE A 62 -19.39 -24.40 -16.66
C ILE A 62 -18.08 -24.65 -15.90
N PHE A 63 -17.17 -23.69 -15.95
CA PHE A 63 -15.91 -23.70 -15.20
C PHE A 63 -15.80 -22.49 -14.28
N GLY A 64 -15.27 -22.68 -13.07
CA GLY A 64 -15.01 -21.60 -12.12
C GLY A 64 -13.71 -21.74 -11.34
N CYS A 65 -13.05 -20.62 -11.01
CA CYS A 65 -11.77 -20.62 -10.30
C CYS A 65 -11.54 -19.35 -9.46
N MET A 66 -10.92 -19.49 -8.28
CA MET A 66 -10.52 -18.40 -7.37
C MET A 66 -11.65 -17.53 -6.81
N ILE A 67 -12.85 -18.08 -6.62
CA ILE A 67 -14.01 -17.31 -6.10
C ILE A 67 -14.20 -17.60 -4.62
N PHE A 68 -13.98 -16.60 -3.75
CA PHE A 68 -14.00 -16.80 -2.30
C PHE A 68 -15.03 -15.96 -1.54
N GLY A 69 -15.35 -14.75 -2.01
CA GLY A 69 -16.24 -13.81 -1.34
C GLY A 69 -17.67 -14.35 -1.21
N GLU A 70 -18.23 -14.33 0.00
CA GLU A 70 -19.58 -14.82 0.30
C GLU A 70 -20.66 -14.11 -0.52
N GLU A 71 -20.44 -12.84 -0.84
CA GLU A 71 -21.28 -12.02 -1.70
C GLU A 71 -21.38 -12.56 -3.14
N PHE A 72 -20.38 -13.30 -3.60
CA PHE A 72 -20.39 -13.97 -4.91
C PHE A 72 -20.80 -15.44 -4.78
N VAL A 73 -20.35 -16.10 -3.71
CA VAL A 73 -20.53 -17.53 -3.50
C VAL A 73 -22.00 -17.90 -3.37
N ARG A 74 -22.76 -17.24 -2.49
CA ARG A 74 -24.16 -17.64 -2.21
C ARG A 74 -25.08 -17.50 -3.42
N PRO A 75 -25.14 -16.35 -4.11
CA PRO A 75 -26.01 -16.22 -5.28
C PRO A 75 -25.60 -17.18 -6.41
N MET A 76 -24.29 -17.41 -6.58
CA MET A 76 -23.79 -18.33 -7.59
C MET A 76 -24.16 -19.79 -7.29
N GLN A 77 -24.17 -20.21 -6.03
CA GLN A 77 -24.65 -21.55 -5.67
C GLN A 77 -26.11 -21.78 -6.06
N GLU A 78 -26.98 -20.78 -5.88
CA GLU A 78 -28.39 -20.85 -6.26
C GLU A 78 -28.55 -21.01 -7.78
N ILE A 79 -27.73 -20.30 -8.57
CA ILE A 79 -27.71 -20.43 -10.03
C ILE A 79 -27.20 -21.82 -10.44
N LEU A 80 -26.08 -22.27 -9.86
CA LEU A 80 -25.47 -23.57 -10.17
C LEU A 80 -26.37 -24.75 -9.78
N ALA A 81 -27.27 -24.60 -8.82
CA ALA A 81 -28.27 -25.61 -8.47
C ALA A 81 -29.31 -25.83 -9.59
N LYS A 82 -29.58 -24.80 -10.40
CA LYS A 82 -30.51 -24.85 -11.55
C LYS A 82 -29.83 -25.33 -12.84
N ALA A 83 -28.51 -25.22 -12.94
CA ALA A 83 -27.75 -25.58 -14.13
C ALA A 83 -27.63 -27.11 -14.33
N THR A 84 -27.90 -27.58 -15.55
CA THR A 84 -27.85 -29.01 -15.93
C THR A 84 -26.54 -29.41 -16.60
N ALA A 85 -25.75 -28.43 -17.06
CA ALA A 85 -24.44 -28.65 -17.66
C ALA A 85 -23.46 -29.31 -16.67
N PRO A 86 -22.41 -29.99 -17.16
CA PRO A 86 -21.24 -30.34 -16.35
C PRO A 86 -20.61 -29.09 -15.73
N ILE A 87 -20.21 -29.20 -14.46
CA ILE A 87 -19.70 -28.08 -13.65
C ILE A 87 -18.36 -28.48 -13.04
N CYS A 88 -17.35 -27.62 -13.17
CA CYS A 88 -16.05 -27.80 -12.53
C CYS A 88 -15.58 -26.51 -11.87
N PHE A 89 -15.55 -26.50 -10.54
CA PHE A 89 -14.97 -25.41 -9.76
C PHE A 89 -13.69 -25.90 -9.06
N ILE A 90 -12.61 -25.18 -9.26
CA ILE A 90 -11.31 -25.43 -8.61
C ILE A 90 -10.88 -24.22 -7.81
N THR A 91 -9.98 -24.42 -6.83
CA THR A 91 -9.32 -23.35 -6.05
C THR A 91 -10.28 -22.21 -5.66
N SER A 92 -11.47 -22.53 -5.14
CA SER A 92 -12.54 -21.57 -4.80
C SER A 92 -13.08 -21.87 -3.40
N ASN A 93 -14.06 -21.11 -2.93
CA ASN A 93 -14.80 -21.39 -1.71
C ASN A 93 -15.30 -22.86 -1.75
N PRO A 94 -15.17 -23.63 -0.65
CA PRO A 94 -15.64 -25.02 -0.59
C PRO A 94 -17.06 -25.22 -1.10
N ALA A 95 -17.96 -24.26 -0.84
CA ALA A 95 -19.35 -24.29 -1.25
C ALA A 95 -19.53 -24.35 -2.79
N LEU A 96 -18.63 -23.69 -3.53
CA LEU A 96 -18.57 -23.75 -4.99
C LEU A 96 -17.82 -25.00 -5.49
N ILE A 97 -16.72 -25.40 -4.84
CA ILE A 97 -16.01 -26.64 -5.19
C ILE A 97 -16.96 -27.85 -5.09
N TYR A 98 -17.79 -27.92 -4.04
CA TYR A 98 -18.78 -28.98 -3.85
C TYR A 98 -19.93 -28.95 -4.87
N ALA A 99 -20.11 -27.86 -5.63
CA ALA A 99 -21.02 -27.83 -6.76
C ALA A 99 -20.49 -28.56 -8.00
N THR A 100 -19.23 -29.03 -7.98
CA THR A 100 -18.61 -29.76 -9.11
C THR A 100 -19.32 -31.08 -9.40
N ARG A 101 -19.76 -31.22 -10.66
CA ARG A 101 -20.44 -32.39 -11.24
C ARG A 101 -19.85 -32.70 -12.61
N LEU A 102 -19.03 -33.74 -12.70
CA LEU A 102 -18.32 -34.16 -13.91
C LEU A 102 -18.66 -35.61 -14.23
N GLY A 103 -19.53 -35.85 -15.22
CA GLY A 103 -19.93 -37.21 -15.59
C GLY A 103 -20.52 -37.97 -14.40
N LYS A 104 -19.82 -39.02 -13.93
CA LYS A 104 -20.23 -39.80 -12.75
C LYS A 104 -19.67 -39.28 -11.43
N LEU A 105 -18.76 -38.29 -11.46
CA LEU A 105 -18.20 -37.64 -10.27
C LEU A 105 -19.12 -36.52 -9.80
N SER A 106 -19.47 -36.54 -8.52
CA SER A 106 -20.09 -35.43 -7.80
C SER A 106 -19.31 -35.20 -6.51
N LEU A 107 -18.96 -33.94 -6.24
CA LEU A 107 -18.27 -33.53 -5.02
C LEU A 107 -19.22 -33.02 -3.92
N ALA A 108 -20.53 -33.10 -4.12
CA ALA A 108 -21.52 -32.69 -3.12
C ALA A 108 -21.25 -33.38 -1.77
N GLN A 109 -21.39 -32.64 -0.66
CA GLN A 109 -21.29 -33.22 0.68
C GLN A 109 -22.35 -34.32 0.85
N LYS A 110 -21.88 -35.52 1.20
CA LYS A 110 -22.73 -36.64 1.65
C LYS A 110 -22.63 -36.75 3.17
N SER A 111 -23.67 -37.30 3.81
CA SER A 111 -23.74 -37.50 5.27
C SER A 111 -22.53 -38.29 5.81
N GLU A 112 -22.29 -38.21 7.14
CA GLU A 112 -21.11 -38.80 7.81
C GLU A 112 -20.89 -40.30 7.55
N GLU A 113 -21.91 -41.06 7.14
CA GLU A 113 -21.82 -42.48 6.81
C GLU A 113 -21.21 -42.77 5.42
N ASP A 114 -21.09 -41.77 4.54
CA ASP A 114 -20.79 -41.94 3.11
C ASP A 114 -19.37 -41.44 2.72
N GLN A 115 -18.46 -41.31 3.70
CA GLN A 115 -17.11 -40.76 3.51
C GLN A 115 -16.21 -41.66 2.63
N GLY A 116 -16.29 -41.48 1.31
CA GLY A 116 -15.44 -42.14 0.32
C GLY A 116 -14.03 -41.55 0.16
N LEU A 117 -13.24 -42.20 -0.70
CA LEU A 117 -11.84 -41.90 -1.09
C LEU A 117 -11.48 -40.41 -1.30
N VAL A 118 -12.45 -39.57 -1.71
CA VAL A 118 -12.24 -38.16 -2.04
C VAL A 118 -12.07 -37.28 -0.79
N SER A 119 -12.77 -37.56 0.33
CA SER A 119 -12.59 -36.78 1.57
C SER A 119 -11.21 -37.04 2.20
N ARG A 120 -10.76 -38.30 2.17
CA ARG A 120 -9.40 -38.71 2.57
C ARG A 120 -8.32 -38.10 1.68
N TRP A 121 -8.62 -37.83 0.41
CA TRP A 121 -7.70 -37.16 -0.52
C TRP A 121 -7.65 -35.64 -0.32
N MET A 122 -8.80 -34.98 -0.12
CA MET A 122 -8.88 -33.57 0.27
C MET A 122 -8.13 -33.28 1.57
N GLN A 123 -8.14 -34.20 2.54
CA GLN A 123 -7.33 -34.12 3.75
C GLN A 123 -5.82 -34.27 3.49
N LYS A 124 -5.40 -35.01 2.46
CA LYS A 124 -3.99 -35.16 2.05
C LYS A 124 -3.45 -33.98 1.25
N LEU A 125 -4.31 -33.20 0.61
CA LEU A 125 -3.96 -31.95 -0.06
C LEU A 125 -3.85 -30.75 0.89
N ARG A 126 -4.25 -30.91 2.17
CA ARG A 126 -3.95 -29.90 3.18
C ARG A 126 -2.43 -29.88 3.44
N PRO A 127 -1.77 -28.72 3.34
CA PRO A 127 -0.34 -28.62 3.58
C PRO A 127 -0.02 -29.04 5.03
N LYS A 128 0.88 -30.03 5.18
CA LYS A 128 1.47 -30.39 6.48
C LYS A 128 2.70 -29.52 6.73
N LYS A 129 2.89 -29.12 7.99
CA LYS A 129 3.84 -28.07 8.40
C LYS A 129 5.35 -28.38 8.22
N ASN A 130 5.81 -29.57 7.81
CA ASN A 130 7.25 -29.89 7.82
C ASN A 130 7.77 -30.60 6.55
N GLY A 131 8.88 -30.08 5.99
CA GLY A 131 9.90 -30.84 5.24
C GLY A 131 9.82 -30.86 3.70
N ARG A 132 10.68 -30.08 3.02
CA ARG A 132 10.83 -30.00 1.54
C ARG A 132 11.14 -31.35 0.84
N ALA A 133 11.77 -32.31 1.53
CA ALA A 133 12.27 -33.54 0.89
C ALA A 133 11.25 -34.69 0.80
N GLU A 134 10.26 -34.77 1.70
CA GLU A 134 9.28 -35.87 1.74
C GLU A 134 8.09 -35.62 0.81
N GLY A 135 7.79 -34.35 0.52
CA GLY A 135 6.79 -33.91 -0.45
C GLY A 135 7.08 -34.41 -1.86
N HIS A 136 8.30 -34.26 -2.37
CA HIS A 136 8.66 -34.67 -3.75
C HIS A 136 8.46 -36.17 -4.01
N ARG A 137 8.73 -37.04 -3.03
CA ARG A 137 8.50 -38.49 -3.13
C ARG A 137 7.02 -38.86 -3.18
N GLN A 138 6.17 -38.15 -2.41
CA GLN A 138 4.72 -38.33 -2.43
C GLN A 138 4.08 -37.76 -3.72
N THR A 139 4.59 -36.63 -4.23
CA THR A 139 4.15 -36.07 -5.52
C THR A 139 4.47 -37.01 -6.68
N ALA A 140 5.66 -37.63 -6.72
CA ALA A 140 6.04 -38.60 -7.76
C ALA A 140 5.13 -39.85 -7.76
N MET A 141 4.76 -40.35 -6.58
CA MET A 141 3.85 -41.50 -6.44
C MET A 141 2.41 -41.17 -6.88
N LEU A 142 1.93 -39.96 -6.57
CA LEU A 142 0.64 -39.41 -7.05
C LEU A 142 0.63 -39.15 -8.56
N THR A 143 1.78 -38.74 -9.12
CA THR A 143 1.95 -38.52 -10.57
C THR A 143 1.88 -39.83 -11.35
N ASN A 144 2.34 -40.95 -10.77
CA ASN A 144 2.22 -42.26 -11.40
C ASN A 144 0.80 -42.86 -11.28
N LEU A 145 0.06 -42.56 -10.21
CA LEU A 145 -1.33 -43.00 -10.05
C LEU A 145 -2.26 -42.30 -11.06
N THR A 146 -2.08 -41.00 -11.26
CA THR A 146 -2.87 -40.18 -12.22
C THR A 146 -2.65 -40.60 -13.67
N LYS A 147 -1.44 -41.06 -14.05
CA LYS A 147 -1.12 -41.58 -15.39
C LYS A 147 -1.95 -42.81 -15.80
N LEU A 148 -2.35 -43.65 -14.85
CA LEU A 148 -3.20 -44.83 -15.10
C LEU A 148 -4.68 -44.49 -15.08
N MET A 149 -5.09 -43.53 -14.24
CA MET A 149 -6.50 -43.12 -14.07
C MET A 149 -7.15 -42.58 -15.35
N LYS A 150 -6.37 -41.99 -16.28
CA LYS A 150 -6.90 -41.41 -17.52
C LYS A 150 -7.55 -42.41 -18.47
N TYR A 151 -7.15 -43.69 -18.42
CA TYR A 151 -7.67 -44.75 -19.29
C TYR A 151 -8.79 -45.57 -18.64
N VAL A 152 -9.10 -45.34 -17.36
CA VAL A 152 -10.09 -46.11 -16.61
C VAL A 152 -11.46 -45.43 -16.71
N PRO A 153 -12.46 -46.02 -17.41
CA PRO A 153 -13.75 -45.38 -17.63
C PRO A 153 -14.54 -45.15 -16.33
N GLY A 154 -15.51 -44.22 -16.38
CA GLY A 154 -16.37 -43.88 -15.24
C GLY A 154 -15.71 -42.91 -14.26
N LYS A 155 -16.06 -43.03 -12.97
CA LYS A 155 -15.70 -42.05 -11.91
C LYS A 155 -14.20 -41.76 -11.81
N VAL A 156 -13.33 -42.71 -12.18
CA VAL A 156 -11.88 -42.56 -12.11
C VAL A 156 -11.35 -41.61 -13.19
N ARG A 157 -11.86 -41.70 -14.44
CA ARG A 157 -11.56 -40.73 -15.52
C ARG A 157 -12.06 -39.33 -15.18
N ASP A 158 -13.21 -39.23 -14.52
CA ASP A 158 -13.77 -37.95 -14.09
C ASP A 158 -12.96 -37.30 -12.97
N LEU A 159 -12.48 -38.10 -12.00
CA LEU A 159 -11.54 -37.63 -10.98
C LEU A 159 -10.21 -37.19 -11.60
N HIS A 160 -9.73 -37.90 -12.63
CA HIS A 160 -8.57 -37.45 -13.40
C HIS A 160 -8.83 -36.09 -14.06
N THR A 161 -10.00 -35.85 -14.68
CA THR A 161 -10.34 -34.53 -15.25
C THR A 161 -10.23 -33.44 -14.18
N PHE A 162 -10.82 -33.67 -13.00
CA PHE A 162 -10.79 -32.72 -11.89
C PHE A 162 -9.36 -32.45 -11.39
N ILE A 163 -8.44 -33.41 -11.47
CA ILE A 163 -7.03 -33.20 -11.11
C ILE A 163 -6.30 -32.47 -12.26
N ALA A 164 -6.44 -32.95 -13.48
CA ALA A 164 -5.72 -32.44 -14.65
C ALA A 164 -6.04 -30.98 -14.97
N VAL A 165 -7.28 -30.54 -14.72
CA VAL A 165 -7.68 -29.14 -14.92
C VAL A 165 -6.85 -28.16 -14.07
N HIS A 166 -6.41 -28.57 -12.87
CA HIS A 166 -5.53 -27.73 -12.06
C HIS A 166 -4.19 -27.51 -12.77
N ASP A 167 -3.65 -28.52 -13.44
CA ASP A 167 -2.37 -28.43 -14.14
C ASP A 167 -2.50 -27.56 -15.40
N PHE A 168 -3.58 -27.72 -16.17
CA PHE A 168 -3.86 -26.84 -17.33
C PHE A 168 -4.04 -25.37 -16.90
N TRP A 169 -4.80 -25.13 -15.83
CA TRP A 169 -5.07 -23.78 -15.34
C TRP A 169 -3.83 -23.13 -14.71
N LEU A 170 -3.00 -23.90 -14.01
CA LEU A 170 -1.71 -23.43 -13.47
C LEU A 170 -0.71 -23.06 -14.58
N HIS A 171 -0.85 -23.68 -15.76
CA HIS A 171 -0.03 -23.43 -16.94
C HIS A 171 -0.86 -22.78 -18.06
N SER A 172 -1.57 -21.68 -17.76
CA SER A 172 -2.66 -21.10 -18.56
C SER A 172 -2.29 -20.44 -19.91
N SER A 173 -1.36 -21.04 -20.65
CA SER A 173 -1.11 -20.72 -22.06
C SER A 173 -2.32 -21.02 -22.95
N PRO A 174 -2.49 -20.28 -24.07
CA PRO A 174 -3.55 -20.57 -25.05
C PRO A 174 -3.60 -22.04 -25.44
N ASP A 175 -2.45 -22.68 -25.66
CA ASP A 175 -2.37 -24.09 -26.05
C ASP A 175 -2.88 -25.03 -24.94
N ASN A 176 -2.55 -24.75 -23.68
CA ASN A 176 -3.06 -25.54 -22.56
C ASN A 176 -4.56 -25.33 -22.32
N LEU A 177 -5.04 -24.10 -22.49
CA LEU A 177 -6.47 -23.82 -22.40
C LEU A 177 -7.24 -24.48 -23.56
N ALA A 178 -6.65 -24.57 -24.75
CA ALA A 178 -7.21 -25.32 -25.87
C ALA A 178 -7.27 -26.82 -25.56
N ARG A 179 -6.18 -27.41 -25.05
CA ARG A 179 -6.13 -28.82 -24.62
C ARG A 179 -7.15 -29.11 -23.51
N MET A 180 -7.34 -28.18 -22.59
CA MET A 180 -8.33 -28.27 -21.51
C MET A 180 -9.76 -28.26 -22.06
N ILE A 181 -10.09 -27.33 -22.96
CA ILE A 181 -11.42 -27.26 -23.59
C ILE A 181 -11.68 -28.52 -24.45
N LEU A 182 -10.68 -28.99 -25.21
CA LEU A 182 -10.78 -30.24 -25.97
C LEU A 182 -11.03 -31.45 -25.05
N MET A 183 -10.38 -31.51 -23.89
CA MET A 183 -10.65 -32.54 -22.88
C MET A 183 -12.10 -32.45 -22.36
N PHE A 184 -12.65 -31.26 -22.17
CA PHE A 184 -14.04 -31.10 -21.74
C PHE A 184 -15.02 -31.51 -22.84
N LEU A 185 -14.78 -31.11 -24.08
CA LEU A 185 -15.57 -31.50 -25.25
C LEU A 185 -15.57 -33.02 -25.41
N ASP A 186 -14.39 -33.66 -25.40
CA ASP A 186 -14.23 -35.11 -25.54
C ASP A 186 -14.96 -35.93 -24.46
N ARG A 187 -15.03 -35.40 -23.24
CA ARG A 187 -15.50 -36.19 -22.09
C ARG A 187 -16.96 -35.93 -21.75
N TYR A 188 -17.44 -34.70 -21.94
CA TYR A 188 -18.69 -34.24 -21.32
C TYR A 188 -19.68 -33.59 -22.28
N VAL A 189 -19.29 -33.26 -23.51
CA VAL A 189 -20.21 -32.70 -24.50
C VAL A 189 -20.67 -33.82 -25.45
N PRO A 190 -21.96 -34.21 -25.45
CA PRO A 190 -22.43 -35.39 -26.18
C PRO A 190 -22.07 -35.43 -27.66
N ALA A 191 -22.03 -34.27 -28.32
CA ALA A 191 -21.72 -34.16 -29.75
C ALA A 191 -20.26 -34.53 -30.10
N TYR A 192 -19.34 -34.51 -29.12
CA TYR A 192 -17.90 -34.73 -29.34
C TYR A 192 -17.33 -35.88 -28.52
N GLN A 193 -18.19 -36.63 -27.81
CA GLN A 193 -17.73 -37.57 -26.80
C GLN A 193 -16.89 -38.71 -27.41
N GLY A 194 -15.64 -38.84 -26.98
CA GLY A 194 -14.69 -39.86 -27.48
C GLY A 194 -14.13 -39.60 -28.88
N THR A 195 -14.36 -38.42 -29.45
CA THR A 195 -13.96 -38.07 -30.83
C THR A 195 -12.72 -37.19 -30.92
N LEU A 196 -12.30 -36.60 -29.80
CA LEU A 196 -11.24 -35.59 -29.77
C LEU A 196 -9.99 -36.09 -29.03
N PRO A 197 -8.79 -35.65 -29.43
CA PRO A 197 -7.56 -36.11 -28.81
C PRO A 197 -7.40 -35.53 -27.39
N PHE A 198 -7.12 -36.39 -26.42
CA PHE A 198 -6.60 -35.96 -25.13
C PHE A 198 -5.08 -35.76 -25.20
N GLN A 199 -4.61 -34.58 -24.80
CA GLN A 199 -3.19 -34.25 -24.67
C GLN A 199 -2.92 -33.79 -23.23
N GLU A 200 -1.75 -34.10 -22.68
CA GLU A 200 -1.36 -33.63 -21.34
C GLU A 200 -1.02 -32.13 -21.36
N ALA A 201 -1.05 -31.50 -20.19
CA ALA A 201 -0.64 -30.10 -20.05
C ALA A 201 0.84 -29.92 -20.40
N ILE A 202 1.14 -28.89 -21.21
CA ILE A 202 2.49 -28.37 -21.40
C ILE A 202 2.94 -27.79 -20.07
N LYS A 203 4.10 -28.24 -19.58
CA LYS A 203 4.69 -27.73 -18.34
C LYS A 203 5.65 -26.60 -18.64
N TYR A 204 5.67 -25.63 -17.76
CA TYR A 204 6.56 -24.48 -17.82
C TYR A 204 7.40 -24.43 -16.55
N PRO A 205 8.56 -23.76 -16.59
CA PRO A 205 9.44 -23.64 -15.44
C PRO A 205 8.73 -23.02 -14.24
N ASP A 206 9.18 -23.39 -13.04
CA ASP A 206 8.66 -22.76 -11.82
C ASP A 206 9.22 -21.34 -11.64
N ALA A 207 10.46 -21.08 -12.02
CA ALA A 207 11.03 -19.74 -12.10
C ALA A 207 11.75 -19.56 -13.44
N ALA A 208 11.60 -18.39 -14.05
CA ALA A 208 12.25 -18.06 -15.32
C ALA A 208 12.33 -16.55 -15.54
N VAL A 209 13.21 -16.14 -16.45
CA VAL A 209 13.27 -14.78 -16.99
C VAL A 209 12.33 -14.65 -18.18
N TYR A 210 11.51 -13.60 -18.17
CA TYR A 210 10.64 -13.20 -19.27
C TYR A 210 11.22 -11.99 -20.00
N HIS A 211 11.02 -11.94 -21.31
CA HIS A 211 11.25 -10.74 -22.11
C HIS A 211 10.26 -10.69 -23.30
N PRO A 212 9.69 -9.52 -23.65
CA PRO A 212 8.69 -9.41 -24.72
C PRO A 212 9.17 -9.87 -26.10
N ASP A 213 10.46 -9.67 -26.40
CA ASP A 213 11.07 -10.10 -27.68
C ASP A 213 11.54 -11.56 -27.69
N ALA A 214 11.47 -12.26 -26.55
CA ALA A 214 11.89 -13.65 -26.47
C ALA A 214 10.74 -14.59 -26.86
N PRO A 215 11.00 -15.67 -27.61
CA PRO A 215 9.96 -16.61 -28.01
C PRO A 215 9.41 -17.44 -26.84
N ALA A 216 10.20 -17.59 -25.77
CA ALA A 216 9.83 -18.31 -24.55
C ALA A 216 10.63 -17.77 -23.34
N PRO A 217 10.16 -18.00 -22.10
CA PRO A 217 10.92 -17.69 -20.89
C PRO A 217 12.21 -18.51 -20.76
N PHE A 218 13.22 -17.95 -20.09
CA PHE A 218 14.52 -18.58 -19.88
C PHE A 218 14.65 -19.18 -18.48
N GLU A 219 14.94 -20.47 -18.39
CA GLU A 219 15.16 -21.20 -17.13
C GLU A 219 16.48 -20.86 -16.42
N SER A 220 17.43 -20.22 -17.10
CA SER A 220 18.76 -19.94 -16.56
C SER A 220 19.32 -18.58 -17.00
N ASN A 221 20.18 -18.02 -16.15
CA ASN A 221 20.92 -16.79 -16.40
C ASN A 221 21.74 -16.86 -17.68
N ALA A 222 22.44 -17.99 -17.90
CA ALA A 222 23.27 -18.22 -19.07
C ALA A 222 22.48 -18.14 -20.38
N ALA A 223 21.29 -18.76 -20.44
CA ALA A 223 20.44 -18.73 -21.62
C ALA A 223 19.92 -17.32 -21.92
N TYR A 224 19.45 -16.60 -20.89
CA TYR A 224 18.99 -15.22 -21.04
C TYR A 224 20.12 -14.28 -21.51
N ARG A 225 21.31 -14.39 -20.91
CA ARG A 225 22.48 -13.60 -21.27
C ARG A 225 22.93 -13.87 -22.71
N ALA A 226 23.02 -15.13 -23.11
CA ALA A 226 23.38 -15.51 -24.48
C ALA A 226 22.39 -14.95 -25.50
N TRP A 227 21.09 -15.02 -25.20
CA TRP A 227 20.06 -14.42 -26.04
C TRP A 227 20.23 -12.90 -26.15
N ARG A 228 20.44 -12.18 -25.04
CA ARG A 228 20.71 -10.73 -25.05
C ARG A 228 21.95 -10.35 -25.87
N GLN A 229 23.01 -11.16 -25.80
CA GLN A 229 24.19 -10.97 -26.63
C GLN A 229 23.88 -11.12 -28.12
N GLN A 230 23.07 -12.12 -28.51
CA GLN A 230 22.63 -12.31 -29.90
C GLN A 230 21.76 -11.14 -30.39
N GLN A 231 21.01 -10.49 -29.51
CA GLN A 231 20.25 -9.27 -29.82
C GLN A 231 21.13 -8.00 -29.91
N GLY A 232 22.45 -8.11 -29.75
CA GLY A 232 23.36 -6.95 -29.78
C GLY A 232 23.27 -6.05 -28.55
N ARG A 233 22.66 -6.53 -27.45
CA ARG A 233 22.50 -5.79 -26.19
C ARG A 233 23.03 -6.62 -25.01
N PRO A 234 24.33 -7.01 -25.03
CA PRO A 234 24.89 -7.90 -24.02
C PRO A 234 24.72 -7.30 -22.61
N ILE A 235 24.53 -8.16 -21.62
CA ILE A 235 24.48 -7.76 -20.20
C ILE A 235 25.90 -7.88 -19.61
N GLY A 236 26.36 -6.84 -18.92
CA GLY A 236 27.70 -6.74 -18.31
C GLY A 236 28.45 -5.49 -18.74
N ALA A 237 29.77 -5.44 -18.47
CA ALA A 237 30.61 -4.25 -18.65
C ALA A 237 30.64 -3.67 -20.08
N ASN A 238 30.43 -4.51 -21.10
CA ASN A 238 30.41 -4.11 -22.51
C ASN A 238 28.98 -3.87 -23.05
N GLY A 239 27.98 -3.88 -22.16
CA GLY A 239 26.58 -3.69 -22.49
C GLY A 239 26.16 -2.22 -22.56
N PRO A 240 25.03 -1.89 -23.20
CA PRO A 240 24.50 -0.52 -23.25
C PRO A 240 23.82 -0.08 -21.93
N TRP A 241 23.94 -0.88 -20.87
CA TRP A 241 23.13 -0.76 -19.66
C TRP A 241 23.88 0.02 -18.58
N LYS A 242 23.21 0.98 -17.95
CA LYS A 242 23.71 1.77 -16.81
C LYS A 242 23.54 1.03 -15.47
N GLY A 243 22.75 -0.03 -15.47
CA GLY A 243 22.40 -0.85 -14.31
C GLY A 243 21.21 -1.76 -14.65
N ALA A 244 20.69 -2.46 -13.64
CA ALA A 244 19.62 -3.44 -13.80
C ALA A 244 18.50 -3.25 -12.77
N ALA A 245 17.25 -3.44 -13.20
CA ALA A 245 16.08 -3.50 -12.33
C ALA A 245 15.50 -4.91 -12.39
N GLY A 246 15.35 -5.57 -11.24
CA GLY A 246 14.64 -6.84 -11.13
C GLY A 246 13.13 -6.61 -11.09
N LEU A 247 12.34 -7.25 -11.95
CA LEU A 247 10.87 -7.14 -11.94
C LEU A 247 10.27 -8.49 -11.56
N LEU A 248 9.49 -8.53 -10.49
CA LEU A 248 8.74 -9.73 -10.09
C LEU A 248 7.33 -9.68 -10.69
N ILE A 249 6.96 -10.69 -11.48
CA ILE A 249 5.67 -10.74 -12.17
C ILE A 249 4.96 -12.08 -11.98
N HIS A 250 3.65 -12.10 -12.18
CA HIS A 250 2.89 -13.35 -12.15
C HIS A 250 3.12 -14.21 -13.39
N ARG A 251 3.46 -15.49 -13.17
CA ARG A 251 3.58 -16.48 -14.25
C ARG A 251 2.32 -16.57 -15.09
N ALA A 252 1.14 -16.51 -14.47
CA ALA A 252 -0.14 -16.60 -15.17
C ALA A 252 -0.33 -15.48 -16.23
N VAL A 253 0.16 -14.26 -15.96
CA VAL A 253 0.08 -13.13 -16.89
C VAL A 253 0.97 -13.36 -18.11
N VAL A 254 2.17 -13.91 -17.90
CA VAL A 254 3.10 -14.27 -18.99
C VAL A 254 2.52 -15.37 -19.85
N LEU A 255 2.08 -16.46 -19.22
CA LEU A 255 1.60 -17.63 -19.96
C LEU A 255 0.31 -17.31 -20.72
N SER A 256 -0.59 -16.50 -20.16
CA SER A 256 -1.81 -16.07 -20.86
C SER A 256 -1.53 -15.11 -22.03
N GLY A 257 -0.30 -14.58 -22.14
CA GLY A 257 0.06 -13.59 -23.14
C GLY A 257 -0.58 -12.22 -22.89
N ASN A 258 -1.08 -11.96 -21.69
CA ASN A 258 -1.73 -10.70 -21.32
C ASN A 258 -0.71 -9.67 -20.81
N THR A 259 0.40 -9.52 -21.53
CA THR A 259 1.63 -8.86 -21.05
C THR A 259 1.77 -7.40 -21.47
N ALA A 260 0.87 -6.84 -22.29
CA ALA A 260 1.07 -5.52 -22.92
C ALA A 260 1.46 -4.37 -21.96
N HIS A 261 0.91 -4.36 -20.75
CA HIS A 261 1.28 -3.44 -19.68
C HIS A 261 2.69 -3.66 -19.10
N LEU A 262 3.11 -4.91 -18.93
CA LEU A 262 4.47 -5.29 -18.52
C LEU A 262 5.47 -4.95 -19.61
N ASP A 263 5.12 -5.24 -20.86
CA ASP A 263 5.96 -5.00 -22.02
C ASP A 263 6.29 -3.51 -22.12
N ALA A 264 5.29 -2.64 -21.96
CA ALA A 264 5.50 -1.19 -21.94
C ALA A 264 6.44 -0.76 -20.80
N LEU A 265 6.26 -1.27 -19.57
CA LEU A 265 7.15 -0.96 -18.46
C LEU A 265 8.61 -1.38 -18.76
N ILE A 266 8.80 -2.59 -19.29
CA ILE A 266 10.11 -3.10 -19.73
C ILE A 266 10.73 -2.15 -20.76
N ARG A 267 9.98 -1.73 -21.79
CA ARG A 267 10.48 -0.81 -22.82
C ARG A 267 10.86 0.55 -22.26
N HIS A 268 10.06 1.12 -21.36
CA HIS A 268 10.38 2.42 -20.75
C HIS A 268 11.64 2.36 -19.89
N LEU A 269 11.86 1.27 -19.15
CA LEU A 269 13.11 1.04 -18.41
C LEU A 269 14.31 0.88 -19.36
N GLU A 270 14.16 0.08 -20.41
CA GLU A 270 15.21 -0.12 -21.39
C GLU A 270 15.58 1.16 -22.13
N ALA A 271 14.61 2.04 -22.40
CA ALA A 271 14.83 3.34 -23.01
C ALA A 271 15.62 4.30 -22.10
N GLN A 272 15.56 4.11 -20.78
CA GLN A 272 16.42 4.83 -19.82
C GLN A 272 17.84 4.22 -19.72
N GLY A 273 18.09 3.11 -20.44
CA GLY A 273 19.34 2.35 -20.36
C GLY A 273 19.40 1.43 -19.14
N ILE A 274 18.25 1.01 -18.59
CA ILE A 274 18.17 0.08 -17.47
C ILE A 274 17.81 -1.31 -17.99
N GLU A 275 18.58 -2.32 -17.62
CA GLU A 275 18.26 -3.72 -17.94
C GLU A 275 17.06 -4.17 -17.10
N ALA A 276 15.92 -4.42 -17.73
CA ALA A 276 14.72 -4.89 -17.05
C ALA A 276 14.75 -6.43 -16.94
N ARG A 277 15.28 -6.94 -15.82
CA ARG A 277 15.35 -8.37 -15.53
C ARG A 277 14.04 -8.86 -14.96
N THR A 278 13.13 -9.20 -15.84
CA THR A 278 11.77 -9.60 -15.46
C THR A 278 11.68 -11.09 -15.21
N THR A 279 11.22 -11.49 -14.03
CA THR A 279 11.16 -12.88 -13.62
C THR A 279 9.82 -13.22 -12.97
N TYR A 280 9.45 -14.51 -13.02
CA TYR A 280 8.30 -15.01 -12.28
C TYR A 280 8.68 -16.15 -11.34
N SER A 281 7.74 -16.49 -10.45
CA SER A 281 7.68 -17.74 -9.69
C SER A 281 6.31 -18.39 -9.92
N ALA A 282 6.23 -19.72 -9.90
CA ALA A 282 4.99 -20.47 -10.09
C ALA A 282 4.07 -20.41 -8.87
N LEU A 283 4.64 -20.14 -7.69
CA LEU A 283 3.92 -20.00 -6.45
C LEU A 283 3.99 -18.55 -5.96
N LEU A 284 3.18 -18.25 -4.94
CA LEU A 284 3.20 -16.98 -4.23
C LEU A 284 4.41 -16.89 -3.26
N ASP A 285 5.59 -17.31 -3.73
CA ASP A 285 6.87 -17.21 -3.02
C ASP A 285 7.94 -16.90 -4.07
N PHE A 286 8.42 -15.66 -4.06
CA PHE A 286 9.28 -15.12 -5.11
C PHE A 286 10.77 -15.16 -4.77
N ARG A 287 11.14 -15.64 -3.58
CA ARG A 287 12.54 -15.82 -3.18
C ARG A 287 13.33 -16.70 -4.15
N PRO A 288 12.81 -17.84 -4.67
CA PRO A 288 13.55 -18.62 -5.67
C PRO A 288 13.91 -17.81 -6.92
N SER A 289 13.03 -16.89 -7.32
CA SER A 289 13.26 -16.00 -8.46
C SER A 289 14.35 -14.98 -8.16
N ILE A 290 14.34 -14.39 -6.95
CA ILE A 290 15.38 -13.47 -6.49
C ILE A 290 16.73 -14.19 -6.41
N ASP A 291 16.78 -15.31 -5.68
CA ASP A 291 18.01 -16.06 -5.39
C ASP A 291 18.72 -16.45 -6.69
N GLN A 292 17.96 -16.95 -7.67
CA GLN A 292 18.50 -17.45 -8.93
C GLN A 292 18.89 -16.34 -9.91
N PHE A 293 18.08 -15.28 -10.04
CA PHE A 293 18.22 -14.33 -11.15
C PHE A 293 18.75 -12.95 -10.74
N MET A 294 18.76 -12.59 -9.46
CA MET A 294 18.93 -11.19 -9.02
C MET A 294 20.14 -10.91 -8.12
N THR A 295 20.75 -11.94 -7.53
CA THR A 295 21.82 -11.84 -6.51
C THR A 295 23.23 -11.65 -7.06
N GLY A 296 23.41 -11.57 -8.38
CA GLY A 296 24.73 -11.40 -9.00
C GLY A 296 25.52 -12.70 -9.21
N GLN A 297 24.82 -13.81 -9.48
CA GLN A 297 25.40 -15.13 -9.78
C GLN A 297 25.31 -15.46 -11.28
N ASP A 298 26.11 -16.43 -11.72
CA ASP A 298 26.07 -17.01 -13.07
C ASP A 298 26.15 -15.97 -14.21
N ASP A 299 27.13 -15.08 -14.11
CA ASP A 299 27.48 -14.03 -15.09
C ASP A 299 26.42 -12.92 -15.31
N LEU A 300 25.33 -12.88 -14.54
CA LEU A 300 24.46 -11.70 -14.49
C LEU A 300 24.89 -10.78 -13.34
N PRO A 301 24.90 -9.44 -13.55
CA PRO A 301 25.20 -8.51 -12.49
C PRO A 301 24.08 -8.51 -11.45
N HIS A 302 24.43 -8.20 -10.20
CA HIS A 302 23.47 -7.91 -9.14
C HIS A 302 22.50 -6.81 -9.61
N VAL A 303 21.20 -6.90 -9.26
CA VAL A 303 20.24 -5.84 -9.60
C VAL A 303 20.42 -4.62 -8.71
N ASP A 304 20.06 -3.44 -9.18
CA ASP A 304 20.22 -2.20 -8.42
C ASP A 304 18.96 -1.80 -7.63
N VAL A 305 17.81 -2.34 -8.06
CA VAL A 305 16.48 -2.11 -7.50
C VAL A 305 15.59 -3.31 -7.83
N LEU A 306 14.67 -3.62 -6.92
CA LEU A 306 13.65 -4.65 -7.08
C LEU A 306 12.27 -4.01 -7.22
N LEU A 307 11.53 -4.40 -8.25
CA LEU A 307 10.19 -3.90 -8.56
C LEU A 307 9.19 -5.03 -8.35
N ASN A 308 8.27 -4.84 -7.43
CA ASN A 308 7.10 -5.70 -7.26
C ASN A 308 6.05 -5.33 -8.32
N CYS A 309 5.92 -6.13 -9.37
CA CYS A 309 4.90 -5.95 -10.40
C CYS A 309 3.74 -6.96 -10.25
N MET A 310 3.65 -7.64 -9.10
CA MET A 310 2.71 -8.72 -8.85
C MET A 310 1.39 -8.20 -8.28
N GLY A 311 1.45 -7.10 -7.53
CA GLY A 311 0.33 -6.62 -6.73
C GLY A 311 0.06 -7.50 -5.50
N PHE A 312 1.04 -8.26 -5.02
CA PHE A 312 0.94 -9.00 -3.78
C PHE A 312 2.25 -8.92 -3.00
N PRO A 313 2.25 -9.31 -1.72
CA PRO A 313 3.47 -9.50 -0.94
C PRO A 313 4.47 -10.45 -1.58
N LEU A 314 5.74 -10.28 -1.23
CA LEU A 314 6.85 -11.07 -1.76
C LEU A 314 6.72 -12.56 -1.40
N VAL A 315 6.25 -12.83 -0.18
CA VAL A 315 6.11 -14.18 0.37
C VAL A 315 4.70 -14.36 0.95
N GLY A 316 3.90 -15.16 0.25
CA GLY A 316 2.51 -15.46 0.60
C GLY A 316 1.50 -14.71 -0.27
N GLY A 317 0.23 -14.83 0.09
CA GLY A 317 -0.88 -14.26 -0.65
C GLY A 317 -1.99 -13.79 0.27
N PRO A 318 -3.19 -13.52 -0.27
CA PRO A 318 -4.32 -13.00 0.52
C PRO A 318 -4.75 -13.90 1.68
N ALA A 319 -4.49 -15.20 1.58
CA ALA A 319 -4.81 -16.18 2.62
C ALA A 319 -3.76 -16.25 3.76
N GLY A 320 -2.63 -15.55 3.63
CA GLY A 320 -1.56 -15.53 4.63
C GLY A 320 -0.26 -14.98 4.04
N THR A 321 0.24 -13.91 4.65
CA THR A 321 1.51 -13.26 4.28
C THR A 321 2.59 -13.60 5.31
N ARG A 322 3.86 -13.53 4.90
CA ARG A 322 5.02 -13.85 5.76
C ARG A 322 6.07 -12.71 5.67
N PRO A 323 5.77 -11.53 6.24
CA PRO A 323 6.61 -10.35 6.12
C PRO A 323 8.01 -10.55 6.70
N ASP A 324 8.18 -11.36 7.76
CA ASP A 324 9.52 -11.64 8.33
C ASP A 324 10.42 -12.40 7.34
N GLU A 325 9.85 -13.38 6.62
CA GLU A 325 10.58 -14.12 5.58
C GLU A 325 10.87 -13.24 4.35
N ALA A 326 9.95 -12.32 4.02
CA ALA A 326 10.16 -11.35 2.96
C ALA A 326 11.26 -10.35 3.32
N SER A 327 11.21 -9.77 4.52
CA SER A 327 12.19 -8.83 5.06
C SER A 327 13.59 -9.45 5.08
N ALA A 328 13.75 -10.70 5.53
CA ALA A 328 15.05 -11.37 5.51
C ALA A 328 15.64 -11.53 4.09
N ALA A 329 14.80 -11.86 3.11
CA ALA A 329 15.23 -11.97 1.72
C ALA A 329 15.60 -10.60 1.11
N LEU A 330 14.80 -9.57 1.39
CA LEU A 330 15.05 -8.20 0.93
C LEU A 330 16.31 -7.60 1.56
N HIS A 331 16.56 -7.86 2.86
CA HIS A 331 17.80 -7.48 3.53
C HIS A 331 19.03 -8.17 2.93
N THR A 332 18.89 -9.41 2.48
CA THR A 332 19.99 -10.14 1.82
C THR A 332 20.30 -9.55 0.43
N LEU A 333 19.26 -9.13 -0.30
CA LEU A 333 19.42 -8.48 -1.62
C LEU A 333 19.92 -7.03 -1.50
N ASP A 334 19.60 -6.34 -0.42
CA ASP A 334 20.07 -4.98 -0.08
C ASP A 334 19.91 -3.95 -1.21
N VAL A 335 18.69 -3.86 -1.76
CA VAL A 335 18.29 -2.90 -2.81
C VAL A 335 16.95 -2.25 -2.46
N GLY A 336 16.62 -1.14 -3.10
CA GLY A 336 15.29 -0.55 -2.99
C GLY A 336 14.21 -1.52 -3.48
N TYR A 337 13.12 -1.67 -2.74
CA TYR A 337 11.97 -2.50 -3.09
C TYR A 337 10.75 -1.63 -3.40
N PHE A 338 10.42 -1.49 -4.69
CA PHE A 338 9.42 -0.56 -5.19
C PHE A 338 8.16 -1.29 -5.63
N ASP A 339 7.00 -0.70 -5.34
CA ASP A 339 5.72 -1.32 -5.63
C ASP A 339 5.12 -0.78 -6.94
N MET A 340 5.28 -1.53 -8.02
CA MET A 340 4.70 -1.22 -9.33
C MET A 340 3.33 -1.88 -9.42
N VAL A 341 2.30 -1.18 -8.99
CA VAL A 341 0.95 -1.71 -8.76
C VAL A 341 0.23 -2.02 -10.08
N PRO A 342 -0.09 -3.30 -10.38
CA PRO A 342 -1.02 -3.63 -11.44
C PRO A 342 -2.45 -3.38 -10.95
N LEU A 343 -3.30 -2.79 -11.79
CA LEU A 343 -4.73 -2.85 -11.58
C LEU A 343 -5.20 -4.27 -11.89
N THR A 344 -5.82 -4.92 -10.90
CA THR A 344 -6.28 -6.31 -11.02
C THR A 344 -7.77 -6.40 -10.76
N PHE A 345 -8.26 -5.68 -9.75
CA PHE A 345 -9.65 -5.74 -9.28
C PHE A 345 -10.48 -4.51 -9.67
N GLN A 346 -9.85 -3.56 -10.37
CA GLN A 346 -10.45 -2.31 -10.80
C GLN A 346 -10.08 -2.06 -12.25
N HIS A 347 -11.04 -1.61 -13.07
CA HIS A 347 -10.75 -1.18 -14.43
C HIS A 347 -10.03 0.16 -14.46
N VAL A 348 -9.13 0.31 -15.43
CA VAL A 348 -8.39 1.56 -15.70
C VAL A 348 -9.34 2.75 -15.84
N ASP A 349 -10.46 2.60 -16.56
CA ASP A 349 -11.40 3.69 -16.80
C ASP A 349 -12.05 4.19 -15.50
N HIS A 350 -12.40 3.26 -14.61
CA HIS A 350 -12.93 3.59 -13.28
C HIS A 350 -11.89 4.29 -12.40
N TRP A 351 -10.65 3.83 -12.40
CA TRP A 351 -9.58 4.49 -11.66
C TRP A 351 -9.31 5.92 -12.17
N ARG A 352 -9.29 6.12 -13.49
CA ARG A 352 -9.08 7.45 -14.10
C ARG A 352 -10.14 8.44 -13.63
N GLN A 353 -11.41 8.04 -13.65
CA GLN A 353 -12.55 8.87 -13.27
C GLN A 353 -12.73 9.06 -11.74
N SER A 354 -12.05 8.26 -10.91
CA SER A 354 -12.20 8.28 -9.45
C SER A 354 -11.38 9.41 -8.81
N ASP A 355 -12.04 10.33 -8.09
CA ASP A 355 -11.37 11.33 -7.25
C ASP A 355 -10.58 10.71 -6.09
N VAL A 356 -11.05 9.58 -5.56
CA VAL A 356 -10.39 8.86 -4.46
C VAL A 356 -9.17 8.11 -4.97
N GLY A 357 -9.25 7.54 -6.17
CA GLY A 357 -8.24 6.67 -6.78
C GLY A 357 -8.65 5.19 -6.73
N LEU A 358 -7.86 4.37 -6.04
CA LEU A 358 -8.04 2.93 -5.90
C LEU A 358 -9.22 2.56 -5.00
N LEU A 359 -9.91 1.48 -5.36
CA LEU A 359 -10.93 0.87 -4.50
C LEU A 359 -10.31 0.32 -3.20
N PRO A 360 -11.08 0.21 -2.10
CA PRO A 360 -10.56 -0.29 -0.81
C PRO A 360 -9.89 -1.66 -0.90
N MET A 361 -10.48 -2.59 -1.65
CA MET A 361 -9.92 -3.93 -1.85
C MET A 361 -8.56 -3.89 -2.58
N GLN A 362 -8.47 -3.11 -3.66
CA GLN A 362 -7.23 -2.91 -4.41
C GLN A 362 -6.16 -2.23 -3.52
N THR A 363 -6.54 -1.26 -2.69
CA THR A 363 -5.62 -0.57 -1.77
C THR A 363 -5.10 -1.53 -0.69
N ALA A 364 -5.97 -2.34 -0.10
CA ALA A 364 -5.58 -3.30 0.93
C ALA A 364 -4.61 -4.35 0.36
N MET A 365 -4.93 -4.92 -0.80
CA MET A 365 -4.17 -6.05 -1.36
C MET A 365 -2.87 -5.61 -2.03
N ASN A 366 -2.92 -4.53 -2.82
CA ASN A 366 -1.82 -4.15 -3.69
C ASN A 366 -1.00 -2.97 -3.15
N ILE A 367 -1.33 -2.39 -1.98
CA ILE A 367 -0.52 -1.35 -1.35
C ILE A 367 -0.25 -1.72 0.11
N ALA A 368 -1.29 -1.87 0.94
CA ALA A 368 -1.10 -2.03 2.38
C ALA A 368 -0.36 -3.33 2.76
N LEU A 369 -0.60 -4.45 2.06
CA LEU A 369 0.14 -5.68 2.32
C LEU A 369 1.61 -5.60 1.86
N PRO A 370 1.95 -5.15 0.62
CA PRO A 370 3.35 -4.90 0.23
C PRO A 370 4.09 -3.89 1.12
N GLU A 371 3.38 -2.91 1.69
CA GLU A 371 3.97 -1.95 2.63
C GLU A 371 4.55 -2.62 3.89
N LEU A 372 4.00 -3.77 4.32
CA LEU A 372 4.50 -4.57 5.44
C LEU A 372 5.82 -5.29 5.11
N ASP A 373 6.04 -5.62 3.83
CA ASP A 373 7.32 -6.17 3.36
C ASP A 373 8.40 -5.08 3.23
N GLY A 374 8.04 -3.80 3.38
CA GLY A 374 8.92 -2.65 3.14
C GLY A 374 8.80 -2.05 1.75
N GLY A 375 7.79 -2.41 0.96
CA GLY A 375 7.55 -1.85 -0.38
C GLY A 375 7.28 -0.35 -0.34
N VAL A 376 7.94 0.43 -1.21
CA VAL A 376 7.79 1.89 -1.28
C VAL A 376 7.38 2.34 -2.68
N GLU A 377 7.04 3.62 -2.83
CA GLU A 377 6.76 4.26 -4.12
C GLU A 377 5.67 3.53 -4.95
N PRO A 378 4.42 3.41 -4.45
CA PRO A 378 3.37 2.72 -5.18
C PRO A 378 3.00 3.48 -6.47
N VAL A 379 3.33 2.90 -7.63
CA VAL A 379 3.04 3.49 -8.95
C VAL A 379 2.24 2.52 -9.79
N LEU A 380 1.11 2.99 -10.31
CA LEU A 380 0.29 2.19 -11.21
C LEU A 380 0.90 2.15 -12.61
N PHE A 381 0.95 0.96 -13.22
CA PHE A 381 1.58 0.80 -14.53
C PHE A 381 0.66 0.21 -15.62
N GLY A 382 -0.47 -0.41 -15.25
CA GLY A 382 -1.42 -0.96 -16.21
C GLY A 382 -2.48 -1.86 -15.59
N GLY A 383 -3.41 -2.33 -16.42
CA GLY A 383 -4.42 -3.31 -16.02
C GLY A 383 -5.63 -3.39 -16.96
N PRO A 384 -6.75 -3.97 -16.51
CA PRO A 384 -7.89 -4.28 -17.35
C PRO A 384 -8.72 -3.02 -17.69
N VAL A 385 -9.38 -3.07 -18.84
CA VAL A 385 -10.29 -2.02 -19.35
C VAL A 385 -11.67 -2.64 -19.53
N ALA A 386 -12.73 -1.88 -19.28
CA ALA A 386 -14.07 -2.40 -19.50
C ALA A 386 -14.26 -2.84 -20.97
N GLY A 387 -14.79 -4.05 -21.18
CA GLY A 387 -15.05 -4.59 -22.52
C GLY A 387 -13.81 -4.99 -23.33
N ARG A 388 -12.62 -5.03 -22.74
CA ARG A 388 -11.39 -5.55 -23.40
C ARG A 388 -10.81 -6.72 -22.62
N ASP A 389 -10.34 -7.73 -23.34
CA ASP A 389 -9.71 -8.90 -22.73
C ASP A 389 -8.22 -8.67 -22.42
N LYS A 390 -7.56 -7.81 -23.19
CA LYS A 390 -6.15 -7.46 -22.98
C LYS A 390 -6.02 -6.27 -22.02
N PHE A 391 -5.05 -6.37 -21.13
CA PHE A 391 -4.65 -5.29 -20.26
C PHE A 391 -3.95 -4.21 -21.08
N ILE A 392 -4.05 -2.97 -20.62
CA ILE A 392 -3.40 -1.83 -21.27
C ILE A 392 -2.34 -1.23 -20.34
N PRO A 393 -1.25 -0.69 -20.90
CA PRO A 393 -0.34 0.15 -20.15
C PRO A 393 -1.00 1.48 -19.75
N LEU A 394 -0.59 2.03 -18.61
CA LEU A 394 -0.86 3.40 -18.23
C LEU A 394 0.27 4.30 -18.73
N GLU A 395 0.31 4.53 -20.04
CA GLU A 395 1.39 5.29 -20.71
C GLU A 395 1.75 6.64 -20.06
N PRO A 396 0.81 7.47 -19.54
CA PRO A 396 1.18 8.71 -18.87
C PRO A 396 2.05 8.52 -17.61
N GLU A 397 1.98 7.36 -16.96
CA GLU A 397 2.66 7.07 -15.69
C GLU A 397 4.10 6.56 -15.91
N LEU A 398 4.30 5.77 -16.96
CA LEU A 398 5.52 4.99 -17.20
C LEU A 398 6.79 5.84 -17.41
N PRO A 399 6.78 6.97 -18.16
CA PRO A 399 7.98 7.77 -18.35
C PRO A 399 8.57 8.30 -17.04
N ASN A 400 7.72 8.79 -16.13
CA ASN A 400 8.18 9.30 -14.84
C ASN A 400 8.64 8.18 -13.91
N ALA A 401 7.91 7.06 -13.90
CA ALA A 401 8.30 5.87 -13.14
C ALA A 401 9.69 5.37 -13.56
N ALA A 402 9.91 5.21 -14.87
CA ALA A 402 11.19 4.76 -15.41
C ALA A 402 12.33 5.75 -15.12
N ARG A 403 12.07 7.07 -15.20
CA ARG A 403 13.06 8.09 -14.81
C ARG A 403 13.43 8.01 -13.32
N ARG A 404 12.45 7.82 -12.43
CA ARG A 404 12.69 7.64 -10.97
C ARG A 404 13.52 6.39 -10.70
N ILE A 405 13.17 5.28 -11.33
CA ILE A 405 13.92 4.02 -11.24
C ILE A 405 15.36 4.23 -11.73
N ALA A 406 15.56 4.89 -12.88
CA ALA A 406 16.90 5.21 -13.38
C ALA A 406 17.69 6.12 -12.44
N ARG A 407 17.05 7.09 -11.76
CA ARG A 407 17.70 7.89 -10.71
C ARG A 407 18.08 7.05 -9.50
N ARG A 408 17.25 6.09 -9.07
CA ARG A 408 17.57 5.17 -7.97
C ARG A 408 18.80 4.32 -8.30
N VAL A 409 18.87 3.80 -9.53
CA VAL A 409 20.06 3.10 -10.06
C VAL A 409 21.29 4.01 -10.06
N ARG A 410 21.17 5.23 -10.62
CA ARG A 410 22.25 6.23 -10.62
C ARG A 410 22.76 6.53 -9.21
N LEU A 411 21.86 6.69 -8.24
CA LEU A 411 22.20 6.97 -6.85
C LEU A 411 23.00 5.84 -6.21
N ARG A 412 22.68 4.57 -6.53
CA ARG A 412 23.42 3.39 -6.03
C ARG A 412 24.85 3.34 -6.56
N HIS A 413 25.07 3.70 -7.83
CA HIS A 413 26.39 3.64 -8.48
C HIS A 413 27.27 4.86 -8.22
N LYS A 414 26.71 5.99 -7.78
CA LYS A 414 27.51 7.18 -7.43
C LYS A 414 28.32 6.96 -6.15
N THR A 415 29.56 7.44 -6.15
CA THR A 415 30.35 7.59 -4.93
C THR A 415 29.75 8.66 -4.03
N ASN A 416 29.95 8.57 -2.71
CA ASN A 416 29.42 9.57 -1.78
C ASN A 416 29.91 11.00 -2.09
N ALA A 417 31.15 11.15 -2.58
CA ALA A 417 31.73 12.44 -2.91
C ALA A 417 31.06 13.12 -4.12
N ASP A 418 30.35 12.36 -4.97
CA ASP A 418 29.70 12.85 -6.19
C ASP A 418 28.16 12.98 -6.04
N LYS A 419 27.62 12.61 -4.88
CA LYS A 419 26.19 12.70 -4.60
C LYS A 419 25.79 14.12 -4.23
N LYS A 420 24.76 14.62 -4.89
CA LYS A 420 24.09 15.89 -4.56
C LYS A 420 22.80 15.60 -3.80
N LEU A 421 22.67 16.13 -2.60
CA LEU A 421 21.47 15.98 -1.78
C LEU A 421 20.73 17.31 -1.67
N ALA A 422 19.40 17.25 -1.66
CA ALA A 422 18.55 18.36 -1.29
C ALA A 422 17.79 18.00 0.00
N VAL A 423 18.07 18.70 1.09
CA VAL A 423 17.30 18.60 2.33
C VAL A 423 16.21 19.66 2.32
N VAL A 424 14.96 19.28 2.53
CA VAL A 424 13.80 20.17 2.48
C VAL A 424 13.20 20.31 3.87
N LEU A 425 13.26 21.54 4.40
CA LEU A 425 12.69 21.93 5.69
C LEU A 425 11.28 22.51 5.49
N PHE A 426 10.39 22.26 6.45
CA PHE A 426 9.04 22.82 6.43
C PHE A 426 8.96 24.17 7.12
N ASN A 427 8.07 25.01 6.62
CA ASN A 427 7.77 26.32 7.19
C ASN A 427 6.26 26.41 7.45
N PHE A 428 5.77 25.64 8.43
CA PHE A 428 4.35 25.61 8.79
C PHE A 428 4.12 25.63 10.31
N PRO A 429 3.22 26.51 10.83
CA PRO A 429 2.56 27.60 10.13
C PRO A 429 3.57 28.70 9.70
N PRO A 430 3.37 29.38 8.55
CA PRO A 430 4.39 30.23 7.95
C PRO A 430 4.65 31.48 8.81
N ASN A 431 5.76 31.48 9.53
CA ASN A 431 6.37 32.67 10.14
C ASN A 431 7.88 32.42 10.34
N LEU A 432 8.66 33.49 10.48
CA LEU A 432 10.12 33.42 10.63
C LEU A 432 10.59 32.56 11.82
N GLY A 433 9.72 32.25 12.78
CA GLY A 433 10.02 31.42 13.95
C GLY A 433 9.78 29.92 13.75
N ASN A 434 9.12 29.51 12.67
CA ASN A 434 8.64 28.14 12.47
C ASN A 434 9.36 27.36 11.36
N ALA A 435 10.27 27.98 10.60
CA ALA A 435 11.11 27.28 9.63
C ALA A 435 11.92 26.17 10.33
N GLY A 436 11.69 24.92 9.94
CA GLY A 436 12.25 23.76 10.64
C GLY A 436 11.46 23.37 11.89
N THR A 437 10.13 23.50 11.91
CA THR A 437 9.28 22.89 12.95
C THR A 437 8.82 21.51 12.50
N ALA A 438 9.02 20.51 13.35
CA ALA A 438 8.58 19.14 13.11
C ALA A 438 8.15 18.49 14.42
N MET A 439 7.26 17.48 14.34
CA MET A 439 6.70 16.82 15.52
C MET A 439 7.81 16.25 16.40
N TYR A 440 7.97 16.87 17.57
CA TYR A 440 8.95 16.52 18.60
C TYR A 440 10.40 16.42 18.14
N LEU A 441 10.81 17.15 17.10
CA LEU A 441 12.17 17.10 16.56
C LEU A 441 12.86 18.45 16.70
N ASP A 442 14.10 18.44 17.21
CA ASP A 442 15.00 19.57 17.14
C ASP A 442 15.65 19.56 15.76
N VAL A 443 15.05 20.28 14.81
CA VAL A 443 15.40 20.18 13.40
C VAL A 443 16.82 20.63 13.12
N PHE A 444 17.27 21.76 13.65
CA PHE A 444 18.60 22.29 13.31
C PHE A 444 19.72 21.52 13.99
N ASN A 445 19.55 21.07 15.25
CA ASN A 445 20.54 20.17 15.86
C ASN A 445 20.58 18.81 15.16
N SER A 446 19.43 18.26 14.79
CA SER A 446 19.35 17.02 14.02
C SER A 446 19.97 17.15 12.62
N LEU A 447 19.70 18.25 11.93
CA LEU A 447 20.26 18.53 10.61
C LEU A 447 21.77 18.73 10.68
N TYR A 448 22.26 19.47 11.68
CA TYR A 448 23.69 19.66 11.90
C TYR A 448 24.41 18.31 12.12
N ARG A 449 23.82 17.40 12.90
CA ARG A 449 24.33 16.03 13.07
C ARG A 449 24.30 15.25 11.76
N MET A 450 23.19 15.28 11.02
CA MET A 450 23.11 14.64 9.70
C MET A 450 24.20 15.15 8.76
N LEU A 451 24.44 16.46 8.68
CA LEU A 451 25.49 17.05 7.85
C LEU A 451 26.89 16.61 8.30
N THR A 452 27.11 16.50 9.61
CA THR A 452 28.34 15.97 10.20
C THR A 452 28.57 14.52 9.79
N GLU A 453 27.57 13.66 9.96
CA GLU A 453 27.63 12.24 9.58
C GLU A 453 27.83 12.06 8.07
N LEU A 454 27.18 12.88 7.23
CA LEU A 454 27.39 12.87 5.78
C LEU A 454 28.84 13.24 5.42
N ARG A 455 29.40 14.29 6.03
CA ARG A 455 30.80 14.67 5.83
C ARG A 455 31.74 13.51 6.18
N ASP A 456 31.52 12.92 7.34
CA ASP A 456 32.35 11.83 7.87
C ASP A 456 32.21 10.55 7.02
N ALA A 457 31.05 10.34 6.39
CA ALA A 457 30.80 9.29 5.39
C ALA A 457 31.37 9.61 3.98
N GLY A 458 32.07 10.73 3.80
CA GLY A 458 32.76 11.10 2.56
C GLY A 458 31.92 11.89 1.55
N TYR A 459 30.77 12.43 1.95
CA TYR A 459 30.05 13.42 1.14
C TYR A 459 30.78 14.77 1.18
N ARG A 460 30.69 15.55 0.10
CA ARG A 460 31.23 16.92 0.09
C ARG A 460 30.27 17.84 0.84
N VAL A 461 30.59 18.17 2.08
CA VAL A 461 29.78 19.04 2.95
C VAL A 461 30.65 20.13 3.53
N ASP A 462 30.28 21.38 3.26
CA ASP A 462 30.89 22.55 3.91
C ASP A 462 30.16 22.78 5.25
N LEU A 463 30.62 22.12 6.31
CA LEU A 463 29.94 22.14 7.60
C LEU A 463 30.09 23.52 8.29
N PRO A 464 29.01 24.19 8.73
CA PRO A 464 29.10 25.38 9.55
C PRO A 464 29.69 25.07 10.95
N PRO A 465 30.05 26.08 11.76
CA PRO A 465 30.63 25.85 13.09
C PRO A 465 29.69 25.13 14.08
N ASP A 466 28.38 25.41 13.99
CA ASP A 466 27.35 24.89 14.87
C ASP A 466 25.94 24.96 14.23
N ALA A 467 24.95 24.40 14.92
CA ALA A 467 23.56 24.37 14.48
C ALA A 467 22.92 25.77 14.42
N ASP A 468 23.35 26.71 15.27
CA ASP A 468 22.83 28.07 15.27
C ASP A 468 23.29 28.85 14.03
N THR A 469 24.56 28.70 13.65
CA THR A 469 25.10 29.27 12.41
C THR A 469 24.44 28.66 11.19
N LEU A 470 24.18 27.34 11.21
CA LEU A 470 23.39 26.66 10.17
C LEU A 470 22.00 27.29 10.02
N ARG A 471 21.28 27.47 11.14
CA ARG A 471 19.96 28.12 11.16
C ARG A 471 20.02 29.53 10.60
N GLN A 472 20.98 30.34 11.03
CA GLN A 472 21.14 31.71 10.60
C GLN A 472 21.39 31.81 9.08
N GLN A 473 22.24 30.95 8.53
CA GLN A 473 22.53 30.95 7.08
C GLN A 473 21.32 30.55 6.23
N VAL A 474 20.46 29.65 6.74
CA VAL A 474 19.27 29.17 6.02
C VAL A 474 18.10 30.15 6.15
N VAL A 475 17.83 30.69 7.34
CA VAL A 475 16.62 31.46 7.65
C VAL A 475 16.84 32.98 7.58
N GLU A 476 18.00 33.49 8.00
CA GLU A 476 18.23 34.93 8.09
C GLU A 476 18.97 35.45 6.85
N GLY A 477 20.20 34.97 6.60
CA GLY A 477 21.04 35.28 5.44
C GLY A 477 20.77 36.64 4.75
N ASN A 478 20.35 36.59 3.49
CA ASN A 478 19.92 37.76 2.71
C ASN A 478 18.39 37.96 2.67
N ALA A 479 17.63 37.34 3.58
CA ALA A 479 16.17 37.34 3.56
C ALA A 479 15.56 38.75 3.56
N LEU A 480 16.10 39.66 4.38
CA LEU A 480 15.67 41.07 4.44
C LEU A 480 15.91 41.83 3.12
N GLN A 481 16.93 41.47 2.36
CA GLN A 481 17.23 42.10 1.07
C GLN A 481 16.17 41.76 0.01
N TYR A 482 15.64 40.54 0.06
CA TYR A 482 14.65 40.03 -0.89
C TYR A 482 13.21 40.09 -0.37
N GLY A 483 13.00 40.44 0.91
CA GLY A 483 11.68 40.45 1.53
C GLY A 483 11.06 39.06 1.63
N THR A 484 11.88 38.03 1.91
CA THR A 484 11.48 36.62 1.98
C THR A 484 11.57 36.07 3.41
N ASP A 485 10.95 34.92 3.66
CA ASP A 485 11.00 34.24 4.98
C ASP A 485 12.29 33.43 5.22
N GLY A 486 13.24 33.52 4.29
CA GLY A 486 14.46 32.70 4.28
C GLY A 486 15.51 33.25 3.34
N ASN A 487 16.75 32.79 3.49
CA ASN A 487 17.85 33.16 2.60
C ASN A 487 17.55 32.71 1.16
N VAL A 488 17.75 33.57 0.18
CA VAL A 488 17.67 33.23 -1.25
C VAL A 488 19.02 32.66 -1.68
N ALA A 489 19.05 31.35 -1.93
CA ALA A 489 20.26 30.62 -2.33
C ALA A 489 20.46 30.61 -3.85
N ALA A 490 19.37 30.59 -4.59
CA ALA A 490 19.38 30.45 -6.03
C ALA A 490 18.15 31.11 -6.67
N HIS A 491 18.19 31.20 -7.99
CA HIS A 491 17.09 31.70 -8.79
C HIS A 491 16.76 30.74 -9.93
N LEU A 492 15.48 30.67 -10.31
CA LEU A 492 15.03 30.03 -11.55
C LEU A 492 14.44 31.10 -12.46
N SER A 493 14.93 31.22 -13.70
CA SER A 493 14.35 32.19 -14.64
C SER A 493 12.92 31.80 -15.02
N LEU A 494 12.08 32.78 -15.33
CA LEU A 494 10.72 32.51 -15.80
C LEU A 494 10.72 31.62 -17.07
N ASP A 495 11.65 31.87 -17.99
CA ASP A 495 11.76 31.09 -19.23
C ASP A 495 12.15 29.64 -18.95
N ASP A 496 13.11 29.41 -18.06
CA ASP A 496 13.47 28.06 -17.63
C ASP A 496 12.33 27.36 -16.91
N TYR A 497 11.61 28.07 -16.03
CA TYR A 497 10.43 27.50 -15.36
C TYR A 497 9.37 27.06 -16.36
N ARG A 498 9.01 27.90 -17.33
CA ARG A 498 8.02 27.57 -18.35
C ARG A 498 8.45 26.38 -19.22
N ARG A 499 9.74 26.31 -19.55
CA ARG A 499 10.34 25.24 -20.35
C ARG A 499 10.42 23.91 -19.61
N LEU A 500 10.86 23.94 -18.34
CA LEU A 500 11.12 22.74 -17.53
C LEU A 500 9.85 22.22 -16.82
N PHE A 501 8.87 23.08 -16.59
CA PHE A 501 7.60 22.75 -15.94
C PHE A 501 6.40 23.19 -16.79
N PRO A 502 6.09 22.49 -17.89
CA PRO A 502 4.99 22.87 -18.79
C PRO A 502 3.61 22.87 -18.10
N HIS A 503 3.46 22.15 -16.98
CA HIS A 503 2.23 22.15 -16.17
C HIS A 503 1.95 23.49 -15.47
N HIS A 504 2.83 24.49 -15.57
CA HIS A 504 2.56 25.83 -15.04
C HIS A 504 1.25 26.43 -15.59
N VAL A 505 0.85 26.09 -16.82
CA VAL A 505 -0.43 26.55 -17.42
C VAL A 505 -1.66 26.10 -16.62
N GLU A 506 -1.56 25.00 -15.87
CA GLU A 506 -2.64 24.51 -15.00
C GLU A 506 -2.65 25.23 -13.62
N ILE A 507 -1.59 25.98 -13.30
CA ILE A 507 -1.49 26.82 -12.09
C ILE A 507 -2.11 28.20 -12.34
N GLU A 508 -2.03 28.71 -13.56
CA GLU A 508 -2.43 30.09 -13.92
C GLU A 508 -3.89 30.46 -13.57
N PRO A 509 -4.89 29.57 -13.70
CA PRO A 509 -6.26 29.87 -13.29
C PRO A 509 -6.43 30.20 -11.81
N TYR A 510 -5.49 29.77 -10.97
CA TYR A 510 -5.55 29.93 -9.50
C TYR A 510 -4.63 31.04 -9.00
N TRP A 511 -3.48 31.24 -9.66
CA TRP A 511 -2.39 32.09 -9.16
C TRP A 511 -1.94 33.17 -10.15
N GLY A 512 -2.69 33.38 -11.24
CA GLY A 512 -2.34 34.30 -12.31
C GLY A 512 -1.24 33.76 -13.23
N TYR A 513 -0.91 34.49 -14.30
CA TYR A 513 0.14 34.06 -15.22
C TYR A 513 1.49 33.94 -14.51
N ALA A 514 2.28 32.92 -14.87
CA ALA A 514 3.63 32.77 -14.34
C ALA A 514 4.45 34.06 -14.59
N PRO A 515 5.17 34.61 -13.58
CA PRO A 515 5.57 33.97 -12.32
C PRO A 515 4.60 34.12 -11.13
N GLY A 516 3.44 34.76 -11.31
CA GLY A 516 2.57 35.14 -10.20
C GLY A 516 3.22 36.19 -9.28
N GLU A 517 2.82 36.20 -8.00
CA GLU A 517 3.25 37.23 -7.04
C GLU A 517 4.14 36.69 -5.90
N LEU A 518 4.17 35.37 -5.69
CA LEU A 518 4.87 34.75 -4.56
C LEU A 518 6.29 34.30 -4.92
N LEU A 519 7.26 34.65 -4.07
CA LEU A 519 8.67 34.28 -4.19
C LEU A 519 9.28 34.64 -5.55
N THR A 520 9.03 35.86 -6.04
CA THR A 520 9.55 36.30 -7.34
C THR A 520 9.87 37.80 -7.37
N ASP A 521 10.85 38.18 -8.20
CA ASP A 521 11.15 39.57 -8.58
C ASP A 521 10.44 39.99 -9.89
N GLY A 522 9.48 39.18 -10.37
CA GLY A 522 8.77 39.34 -11.64
C GLY A 522 9.51 38.78 -12.86
N LYS A 523 10.81 38.45 -12.74
CA LYS A 523 11.61 37.85 -13.83
C LYS A 523 12.14 36.46 -13.47
N ARG A 524 12.34 36.21 -12.19
CA ARG A 524 12.92 34.99 -11.63
C ARG A 524 12.18 34.60 -10.36
N PHE A 525 12.17 33.31 -10.08
CA PHE A 525 11.75 32.76 -8.79
C PHE A 525 12.91 32.76 -7.80
N HIS A 526 12.63 33.01 -6.54
CA HIS A 526 13.56 32.91 -5.42
C HIS A 526 13.51 31.50 -4.83
N ILE A 527 14.65 30.81 -4.81
CA ILE A 527 14.78 29.49 -4.20
C ILE A 527 15.36 29.68 -2.80
N LEU A 528 14.53 29.46 -1.79
CA LEU A 528 14.90 29.68 -0.39
C LEU A 528 15.73 28.52 0.16
N GLY A 529 16.83 28.81 0.85
CA GLY A 529 17.74 27.84 1.43
C GLY A 529 19.18 28.32 1.55
N ALA A 530 20.12 27.40 1.74
CA ALA A 530 21.56 27.64 1.67
C ALA A 530 22.31 26.40 1.13
N GLN A 531 23.48 26.62 0.55
CA GLN A 531 24.33 25.57 -0.03
C GLN A 531 25.49 25.22 0.93
N PHE A 532 25.69 23.94 1.19
CA PHE A 532 26.76 23.39 2.03
C PHE A 532 27.51 22.30 1.25
N GLY A 533 28.47 22.69 0.42
CA GLY A 533 29.16 21.78 -0.50
C GLY A 533 28.22 21.22 -1.57
N SER A 534 27.97 19.90 -1.54
CA SER A 534 27.02 19.19 -2.42
C SER A 534 25.67 18.92 -1.76
N VAL A 535 25.42 19.50 -0.57
CA VAL A 535 24.14 19.44 0.11
C VAL A 535 23.47 20.80 0.07
N PHE A 536 22.29 20.87 -0.53
CA PHE A 536 21.43 22.05 -0.50
C PHE A 536 20.41 21.88 0.63
N VAL A 537 20.29 22.85 1.54
CA VAL A 537 19.25 22.88 2.57
C VAL A 537 18.24 23.94 2.15
N GLY A 538 17.09 23.51 1.66
CA GLY A 538 16.01 24.37 1.17
C GLY A 538 14.87 24.52 2.16
N ILE A 539 14.20 25.67 2.11
CA ILE A 539 12.93 25.91 2.81
C ILE A 539 11.81 25.67 1.81
N GLN A 540 10.94 24.71 2.09
CA GLN A 540 9.77 24.43 1.26
C GLN A 540 8.87 25.68 1.24
N PRO A 541 8.48 26.17 0.04
CA PRO A 541 7.52 27.27 -0.05
C PRO A 541 6.21 26.92 0.65
N SER A 542 5.54 27.95 1.20
CA SER A 542 4.23 27.76 1.82
C SER A 542 3.19 27.33 0.78
N PHE A 543 2.04 26.86 1.22
CA PHE A 543 0.96 26.52 0.30
C PHE A 543 0.30 27.75 -0.36
N GLY A 544 0.52 28.97 0.14
CA GLY A 544 0.00 30.21 -0.40
C GLY A 544 -1.39 30.67 0.10
N TYR A 545 -2.13 29.86 0.87
CA TYR A 545 -3.44 30.27 1.44
C TYR A 545 -3.34 30.49 2.96
N GLU A 546 -2.94 31.69 3.37
CA GLU A 546 -2.59 32.03 4.77
C GLU A 546 -3.75 32.01 5.78
N ARG A 547 -4.98 31.62 5.40
CA ARG A 547 -6.17 31.73 6.29
C ARG A 547 -7.11 30.53 6.32
N ASP A 548 -6.92 29.51 5.47
CA ASP A 548 -7.76 28.29 5.51
C ASP A 548 -6.95 27.04 5.08
N PRO A 549 -6.16 26.46 6.01
CA PRO A 549 -5.37 25.27 5.75
C PRO A 549 -6.24 24.04 5.40
N MET A 550 -7.49 24.00 5.85
CA MET A 550 -8.39 22.87 5.62
C MET A 550 -8.98 22.86 4.22
N ARG A 551 -9.34 24.03 3.67
CA ARG A 551 -9.72 24.18 2.26
C ARG A 551 -8.58 23.81 1.32
N LEU A 552 -7.34 23.88 1.79
CA LEU A 552 -6.12 23.47 1.09
C LEU A 552 -5.96 21.95 1.05
N LEU A 553 -6.16 21.29 2.19
CA LEU A 553 -6.06 19.83 2.34
C LEU A 553 -7.19 19.07 1.66
N MET A 554 -8.36 19.71 1.51
CA MET A 554 -9.60 19.08 1.07
C MET A 554 -10.18 19.70 -0.22
N GLY A 555 -9.54 20.76 -0.74
CA GLY A 555 -9.98 21.48 -1.93
C GLY A 555 -9.73 20.69 -3.20
N LYS A 556 -10.80 20.38 -3.94
CA LYS A 556 -10.73 19.69 -5.23
C LYS A 556 -10.24 20.58 -6.38
N ASP A 557 -10.44 21.90 -6.24
CA ASP A 557 -10.10 22.93 -7.22
C ASP A 557 -8.96 23.79 -6.68
N ALA A 558 -7.79 23.20 -6.50
CA ALA A 558 -6.59 23.91 -6.06
C ALA A 558 -5.36 23.47 -6.85
N ALA A 559 -4.40 24.37 -6.95
CA ALA A 559 -3.08 24.13 -7.50
C ALA A 559 -2.01 24.70 -6.54
N PRO A 560 -0.79 24.16 -6.53
CA PRO A 560 0.35 24.82 -5.91
C PRO A 560 0.59 26.18 -6.58
N HIS A 561 1.08 27.17 -5.85
CA HIS A 561 1.51 28.42 -6.48
C HIS A 561 2.81 28.22 -7.29
N HIS A 562 3.11 29.15 -8.21
CA HIS A 562 4.26 29.02 -9.11
C HIS A 562 5.60 28.88 -8.38
N GLY A 563 5.83 29.60 -7.29
CA GLY A 563 7.04 29.48 -6.46
C GLY A 563 7.26 28.07 -5.89
N PHE A 564 6.19 27.38 -5.47
CA PHE A 564 6.27 25.99 -5.00
C PHE A 564 6.71 25.05 -6.13
N ALA A 565 6.09 25.20 -7.32
CA ALA A 565 6.46 24.42 -8.50
C ALA A 565 7.89 24.73 -8.98
N ALA A 566 8.30 25.99 -8.95
CA ALA A 566 9.63 26.44 -9.32
C ALA A 566 10.71 25.85 -8.39
N PHE A 567 10.43 25.77 -7.07
CA PHE A 567 11.31 25.14 -6.10
C PHE A 567 11.66 23.69 -6.48
N TYR A 568 10.65 22.83 -6.65
CA TYR A 568 10.91 21.43 -7.00
C TYR A 568 11.44 21.25 -8.42
N THR A 569 11.04 22.10 -9.38
CA THR A 569 11.60 22.10 -10.73
C THR A 569 13.09 22.40 -10.70
N TRP A 570 13.51 23.36 -9.88
CA TRP A 570 14.91 23.69 -9.70
C TRP A 570 15.67 22.52 -9.06
N LEU A 571 15.12 21.87 -8.02
CA LEU A 571 15.74 20.69 -7.39
C LEU A 571 15.97 19.54 -8.37
N ASP A 572 14.94 19.16 -9.15
CA ASP A 572 14.98 18.02 -10.06
C ASP A 572 15.85 18.31 -11.31
N GLN A 573 15.69 19.48 -11.93
CA GLN A 573 16.17 19.72 -13.29
C GLN A 573 17.29 20.76 -13.42
N VAL A 574 17.59 21.56 -12.39
CA VAL A 574 18.64 22.59 -12.44
C VAL A 574 19.77 22.27 -11.46
N TYR A 575 19.44 22.07 -10.18
CA TYR A 575 20.38 21.57 -9.18
C TYR A 575 20.82 20.13 -9.51
N ASP A 576 19.90 19.36 -10.11
CA ASP A 576 20.05 17.94 -10.43
C ASP A 576 20.40 17.13 -9.17
N ALA A 577 19.57 17.28 -8.13
CA ALA A 577 19.69 16.49 -6.91
C ALA A 577 19.62 14.98 -7.25
N ASP A 578 20.49 14.19 -6.63
CA ASP A 578 20.41 12.73 -6.72
C ASP A 578 19.33 12.15 -5.81
N ALA A 579 19.02 12.86 -4.71
CA ALA A 579 17.92 12.54 -3.82
C ALA A 579 17.42 13.79 -3.09
N VAL A 580 16.14 13.77 -2.71
CA VAL A 580 15.55 14.73 -1.78
C VAL A 580 15.31 14.06 -0.42
N VAL A 581 15.66 14.76 0.65
CA VAL A 581 15.40 14.37 2.03
C VAL A 581 14.43 15.39 2.62
N HIS A 582 13.17 15.02 2.72
CA HIS A 582 12.21 15.78 3.49
C HIS A 582 12.46 15.53 4.98
N PHE A 583 12.51 16.60 5.79
CA PHE A 583 13.08 16.52 7.12
C PHE A 583 12.04 16.91 8.19
N GLY A 584 11.46 15.91 8.86
CA GLY A 584 10.44 16.09 9.90
C GLY A 584 9.03 15.70 9.44
N THR A 585 8.00 15.97 10.23
CA THR A 585 6.60 15.66 9.85
C THR A 585 5.89 16.85 9.19
N HIS A 586 4.78 16.59 8.50
CA HIS A 586 3.87 17.60 7.91
C HIS A 586 4.41 18.37 6.70
N GLY A 587 5.01 17.66 5.73
CA GLY A 587 5.43 18.29 4.48
C GLY A 587 4.25 18.65 3.61
N ALA A 588 4.37 19.72 2.83
CA ALA A 588 3.27 20.19 2.01
C ALA A 588 3.03 19.32 0.76
N LEU A 589 4.09 18.63 0.28
CA LEU A 589 4.12 17.96 -1.01
C LEU A 589 3.09 16.83 -1.10
N GLU A 590 3.01 15.96 -0.08
CA GLU A 590 2.12 14.81 -0.05
C GLU A 590 0.65 15.22 0.01
N PHE A 591 0.35 16.41 0.52
CA PHE A 591 -1.00 16.95 0.64
C PHE A 591 -1.43 17.79 -0.56
N MET A 592 -0.55 18.04 -1.53
CA MET A 592 -0.90 18.79 -2.74
C MET A 592 -2.03 18.12 -3.53
N PRO A 593 -2.89 18.86 -4.25
CA PRO A 593 -4.14 18.31 -4.80
C PRO A 593 -3.95 17.12 -5.77
N GLY A 594 -4.89 16.18 -5.73
CA GLY A 594 -4.85 14.93 -6.50
C GLY A 594 -5.49 13.75 -5.77
N LYS A 595 -5.50 12.57 -6.41
CA LYS A 595 -6.16 11.35 -5.90
C LYS A 595 -5.63 10.91 -4.53
N GLN A 596 -6.51 10.60 -3.58
CA GLN A 596 -6.17 10.23 -2.20
C GLN A 596 -5.16 9.06 -2.12
N ASN A 597 -5.30 8.07 -3.00
CA ASN A 597 -4.37 6.98 -3.19
C ASN A 597 -4.25 6.63 -4.68
N GLY A 598 -3.27 5.78 -5.04
CA GLY A 598 -3.03 5.43 -6.45
C GLY A 598 -2.93 6.65 -7.35
N VAL A 599 -2.07 7.58 -6.94
CA VAL A 599 -1.82 8.85 -7.62
C VAL A 599 -1.45 8.64 -9.09
N CYS A 600 -1.91 9.54 -9.94
CA CYS A 600 -1.63 9.53 -11.37
C CYS A 600 -0.66 10.65 -11.76
N ALA A 601 -0.20 10.66 -13.01
CA ALA A 601 0.72 11.64 -13.58
C ALA A 601 0.13 13.06 -13.58
N ASN A 602 -1.19 13.19 -13.42
CA ASN A 602 -1.87 14.47 -13.29
C ASN A 602 -1.96 14.98 -11.84
N CYS A 603 -1.60 14.17 -10.84
CA CYS A 603 -1.61 14.59 -9.44
C CYS A 603 -0.39 15.47 -9.14
N TRP A 604 -0.61 16.58 -8.44
CA TRP A 604 0.45 17.54 -8.12
C TRP A 604 1.64 16.94 -7.36
N PRO A 605 1.47 16.05 -6.35
CA PRO A 605 2.61 15.44 -5.67
C PRO A 605 3.60 14.77 -6.63
N HIS A 606 3.10 14.06 -7.66
CA HIS A 606 3.92 13.40 -8.66
C HIS A 606 4.58 14.37 -9.65
N ARG A 607 3.83 15.37 -10.12
CA ARG A 607 4.35 16.39 -11.03
C ARG A 607 5.46 17.22 -10.39
N LEU A 608 5.24 17.64 -9.13
CA LEU A 608 6.16 18.46 -8.37
C LEU A 608 7.42 17.68 -8.03
N LEU A 609 7.31 16.50 -7.42
CA LEU A 609 8.47 15.68 -7.09
C LEU A 609 9.30 15.28 -8.33
N GLY A 610 8.64 15.16 -9.49
CA GLY A 610 9.29 14.86 -10.74
C GLY A 610 9.94 13.49 -10.69
N SER A 611 11.24 13.43 -10.97
CA SER A 611 12.01 12.18 -10.99
C SER A 611 12.86 11.91 -9.74
N LEU A 612 12.77 12.75 -8.71
CA LEU A 612 13.62 12.67 -7.52
C LEU A 612 13.27 11.46 -6.62
N PRO A 613 14.27 10.63 -6.23
CA PRO A 613 14.13 9.72 -5.10
C PRO A 613 13.85 10.50 -3.81
N ASN A 614 12.76 10.17 -3.12
CA ASN A 614 12.31 10.88 -1.92
C ASN A 614 12.54 10.05 -0.65
N PHE A 615 13.39 10.54 0.23
CA PHE A 615 13.58 10.01 1.58
C PHE A 615 12.96 10.97 2.59
N TYR A 616 12.43 10.42 3.68
CA TYR A 616 11.66 11.23 4.61
C TYR A 616 11.88 10.79 6.06
N TYR A 617 12.44 11.66 6.88
CA TYR A 617 12.45 11.45 8.33
C TYR A 617 11.06 11.72 8.92
N TYR A 618 10.44 10.70 9.51
CA TYR A 618 9.07 10.77 10.04
C TYR A 618 8.99 10.27 11.47
N CYS A 619 8.14 10.86 12.32
CA CYS A 619 7.99 10.42 13.70
C CYS A 619 7.31 9.05 13.77
N VAL A 620 7.85 8.12 14.58
CA VAL A 620 7.32 6.76 14.74
C VAL A 620 5.87 6.71 15.23
N ASN A 621 5.42 7.72 15.99
CA ASN A 621 4.07 7.77 16.55
C ASN A 621 3.01 8.32 15.59
N ASN A 622 3.37 8.69 14.36
CA ASN A 622 2.46 9.23 13.34
C ASN A 622 2.43 8.37 12.05
N PRO A 623 2.05 7.07 12.15
CA PRO A 623 2.05 6.16 11.00
C PRO A 623 0.94 6.48 9.97
N SER A 624 -0.15 7.13 10.39
CA SER A 624 -1.26 7.48 9.51
C SER A 624 -0.83 8.50 8.46
N GLU A 625 -0.22 9.62 8.85
CA GLU A 625 0.28 10.61 7.90
C GLU A 625 1.54 10.12 7.18
N GLY A 626 2.42 9.36 7.85
CA GLY A 626 3.55 8.71 7.19
C GLY A 626 3.10 7.84 6.00
N SER A 627 1.97 7.14 6.14
CA SER A 627 1.38 6.38 5.03
C SER A 627 0.93 7.27 3.87
N ILE A 628 0.48 8.50 4.12
CA ILE A 628 0.14 9.47 3.07
C ILE A 628 1.42 9.90 2.34
N ALA A 629 2.48 10.22 3.08
CA ALA A 629 3.78 10.55 2.50
C ALA A 629 4.34 9.41 1.62
N ARG A 630 4.21 8.16 2.05
CA ARG A 630 4.57 6.98 1.22
C ARG A 630 3.74 6.90 -0.06
N ARG A 631 2.42 6.97 0.07
CA ARG A 631 1.47 6.67 -1.02
C ARG A 631 1.27 7.80 -2.02
N ARG A 632 1.47 9.05 -1.61
CA ARG A 632 1.30 10.24 -2.47
C ARG A 632 2.62 10.94 -2.78
N GLY A 633 3.54 10.97 -1.82
CA GLY A 633 4.85 11.60 -1.95
C GLY A 633 5.95 10.66 -2.42
N ALA A 634 5.66 9.38 -2.71
CA ALA A 634 6.65 8.36 -3.05
C ALA A 634 7.83 8.32 -2.05
N ALA A 635 7.54 8.52 -0.76
CA ALA A 635 8.56 8.62 0.26
C ALA A 635 9.06 7.24 0.73
N THR A 636 10.37 7.10 0.86
CA THR A 636 11.01 6.08 1.70
C THR A 636 11.13 6.65 3.12
N LEU A 637 10.30 6.17 4.05
CA LEU A 637 10.31 6.68 5.42
C LEU A 637 11.48 6.11 6.22
N VAL A 638 12.14 6.98 6.97
CA VAL A 638 13.10 6.63 8.01
C VAL A 638 12.53 7.16 9.33
N SER A 639 12.15 6.25 10.22
CA SER A 639 11.50 6.63 11.46
C SER A 639 12.48 7.23 12.46
N TYR A 640 12.06 8.26 13.20
CA TYR A 640 12.73 8.72 14.42
C TYR A 640 11.81 8.58 15.63
N MET A 641 12.41 8.50 16.82
CA MET A 641 11.70 8.31 18.08
C MET A 641 11.09 9.62 18.61
N VAL A 642 10.02 9.50 19.40
CA VAL A 642 9.58 10.61 20.26
C VAL A 642 10.63 10.88 21.35
N PRO A 643 10.70 12.09 21.91
CA PRO A 643 11.52 12.39 23.08
C PRO A 643 11.13 11.48 24.26
N PRO A 644 12.04 11.31 25.23
CA PRO A 644 11.72 10.63 26.47
C PRO A 644 10.46 11.21 27.13
N LEU A 645 9.67 10.34 27.74
CA LEU A 645 8.48 10.76 28.47
C LEU A 645 8.84 10.97 29.93
N GLN A 646 8.21 11.97 30.56
CA GLN A 646 8.27 12.18 32.01
C GLN A 646 6.86 12.39 32.55
N GLN A 647 6.67 12.15 33.85
CA GLN A 647 5.46 12.60 34.54
C GLN A 647 5.40 14.13 34.53
N ALA A 648 4.25 14.70 34.15
CA ALA A 648 4.06 16.15 34.11
C ALA A 648 4.21 16.80 35.49
N GLY A 649 3.94 16.04 36.55
CA GLY A 649 4.07 16.47 37.94
C GLY A 649 3.07 17.57 38.30
N LEU A 650 3.15 18.03 39.55
CA LEU A 650 2.36 19.16 40.02
C LEU A 650 3.27 20.35 40.30
N TYR A 651 2.85 21.53 39.84
CA TYR A 651 3.60 22.77 40.00
C TYR A 651 2.72 23.90 40.53
N LYS A 652 3.34 24.85 41.23
CA LYS A 652 2.69 26.08 41.72
C LYS A 652 1.40 25.77 42.51
N GLY A 653 0.25 26.27 42.03
CA GLY A 653 -1.04 26.12 42.71
C GLY A 653 -1.52 24.67 42.77
N LEU A 654 -1.21 23.84 41.78
CA LEU A 654 -1.62 22.43 41.77
C LEU A 654 -0.95 21.63 42.90
N ARG A 655 0.34 21.90 43.16
CA ARG A 655 1.05 21.28 44.29
C ARG A 655 0.47 21.74 45.63
N ARG A 656 0.20 23.03 45.78
CA ARG A 656 -0.44 23.60 46.98
C ARG A 656 -1.83 23.02 47.23
N LEU A 657 -2.60 22.78 46.16
CA LEU A 657 -3.91 22.14 46.27
C LEU A 657 -3.81 20.71 46.80
N LYS A 658 -2.85 19.91 46.27
CA LYS A 658 -2.57 18.57 46.78
C LYS A 658 -2.18 18.58 48.25
N ASP A 659 -1.28 19.47 48.65
CA ASP A 659 -0.85 19.61 50.04
C ASP A 659 -2.03 20.00 50.96
N SER A 660 -2.94 20.88 50.50
CA SER A 660 -4.17 21.25 51.23
C SER A 660 -5.11 20.05 51.42
N ILE A 661 -5.32 19.23 50.38
CA ILE A 661 -6.13 18.00 50.45
C ILE A 661 -5.51 16.99 51.43
N GLU A 662 -4.19 16.76 51.35
CA GLU A 662 -3.49 15.87 52.28
C GLU A 662 -3.57 16.36 53.74
N ASN A 663 -3.48 17.68 53.95
CA ASN A 663 -3.66 18.28 55.26
C ASN A 663 -5.08 18.11 55.78
N TYR A 664 -6.09 18.22 54.92
CA TYR A 664 -7.48 17.96 55.30
C TYR A 664 -7.69 16.51 55.72
N HIS A 665 -7.10 15.53 55.02
CA HIS A 665 -7.17 14.13 55.44
C HIS A 665 -6.52 13.88 56.81
N LYS A 666 -5.45 14.60 57.14
CA LYS A 666 -4.79 14.52 58.46
C LYS A 666 -5.58 15.24 59.56
N ARG A 667 -6.19 16.38 59.22
CA ARG A 667 -6.89 17.28 60.15
C ARG A 667 -8.09 17.94 59.43
N PRO A 668 -9.27 17.29 59.42
CA PRO A 668 -10.44 17.84 58.75
C PRO A 668 -10.90 19.14 59.41
N SER A 669 -11.06 20.21 58.63
CA SER A 669 -11.69 21.46 59.10
C SER A 669 -12.55 22.13 58.01
N PRO A 670 -13.70 22.74 58.38
CA PRO A 670 -14.56 23.44 57.41
C PRO A 670 -13.88 24.60 56.69
N GLU A 671 -12.98 25.32 57.37
CA GLU A 671 -12.23 26.44 56.80
C GLU A 671 -11.25 25.94 55.74
N LEU A 672 -10.58 24.80 55.98
CA LEU A 672 -9.66 24.20 55.04
C LEU A 672 -10.39 23.64 53.81
N LEU A 673 -11.58 23.06 53.99
CA LEU A 673 -12.42 22.63 52.86
C LEU A 673 -12.83 23.83 51.98
N THR A 674 -13.14 24.97 52.59
CA THR A 674 -13.48 26.21 51.86
C THR A 674 -12.28 26.77 51.11
N ASP A 675 -11.09 26.73 51.72
CA ASP A 675 -9.85 27.11 51.05
C ASP A 675 -9.52 26.18 49.88
N ILE A 676 -9.67 24.86 50.05
CA ILE A 676 -9.50 23.87 48.96
C ILE A 676 -10.44 24.17 47.79
N ARG A 677 -11.72 24.45 48.04
CA ARG A 677 -12.69 24.84 47.00
C ARG A 677 -12.25 26.10 46.27
N THR A 678 -11.84 27.12 47.02
CA THR A 678 -11.36 28.39 46.46
C THR A 678 -10.10 28.20 45.61
N GLN A 679 -9.18 27.34 46.05
CA GLN A 679 -7.97 26.99 45.32
C GLN A 679 -8.30 26.25 44.01
N ALA A 680 -9.20 25.26 44.05
CA ALA A 680 -9.66 24.53 42.87
C ALA A 680 -10.34 25.45 41.84
N GLU A 681 -11.23 26.34 42.29
CA GLU A 681 -11.91 27.33 41.45
C GLU A 681 -10.92 28.28 40.77
N LYS A 682 -9.92 28.79 41.50
CA LYS A 682 -8.86 29.65 40.93
C LYS A 682 -8.02 28.94 39.88
N LEU A 683 -7.87 27.61 40.00
CA LEU A 683 -7.16 26.78 39.04
C LEU A 683 -8.06 26.33 37.88
N GLY A 684 -9.35 26.68 37.89
CA GLY A 684 -10.33 26.26 36.88
C GLY A 684 -10.67 24.77 36.94
N ILE A 685 -10.40 24.08 38.06
CA ILE A 685 -10.70 22.65 38.22
C ILE A 685 -12.13 22.53 38.72
N LEU A 686 -13.04 22.16 37.82
CA LEU A 686 -14.44 21.95 38.11
C LEU A 686 -14.69 20.47 38.35
N VAL A 687 -15.16 20.14 39.55
CA VAL A 687 -15.46 18.77 39.96
C VAL A 687 -16.86 18.74 40.53
N GLU A 688 -17.76 18.05 39.87
CA GLU A 688 -19.11 17.82 40.39
C GLU A 688 -19.08 16.68 41.40
N PRO A 689 -19.71 16.81 42.59
CA PRO A 689 -19.93 15.66 43.44
C PRO A 689 -20.84 14.67 42.71
N PRO A 690 -20.59 13.35 42.79
CA PRO A 690 -21.46 12.36 42.17
C PRO A 690 -22.89 12.56 42.66
N ALA A 691 -23.85 12.63 41.72
CA ALA A 691 -25.26 12.76 42.05
C ALA A 691 -25.67 11.61 42.99
N HIS A 692 -26.31 11.95 44.11
CA HIS A 692 -26.91 10.95 44.99
C HIS A 692 -28.09 10.29 44.25
N ASP A 693 -27.84 9.16 43.61
CA ASP A 693 -28.90 8.29 43.11
C ASP A 693 -29.62 7.65 44.30
N ALA A 694 -30.71 8.28 44.71
CA ALA A 694 -31.67 7.70 45.62
C ALA A 694 -32.71 6.87 44.84
N THR A 695 -32.28 5.84 44.11
CA THR A 695 -33.20 4.78 43.66
C THR A 695 -32.52 3.41 43.59
N ASN A 696 -33.15 2.46 44.29
CA ASN A 696 -32.91 1.02 44.40
C ASN A 696 -32.10 0.36 43.28
N GLY A 697 -31.11 -0.42 43.70
CA GLY A 697 -30.12 -1.04 42.84
C GLY A 697 -30.69 -1.93 41.74
N HIS A 698 -30.05 -1.86 40.58
CA HIS A 698 -29.74 -2.97 39.67
C HIS A 698 -28.36 -2.65 39.08
N ALA A 699 -27.47 -3.64 39.03
CA ALA A 699 -26.13 -3.50 38.48
C ALA A 699 -26.16 -3.09 37.00
N PRO A 700 -25.27 -2.22 36.50
CA PRO A 700 -25.20 -1.91 35.09
C PRO A 700 -24.50 -3.06 34.36
N THR A 701 -25.20 -3.63 33.39
CA THR A 701 -24.65 -4.50 32.35
C THR A 701 -24.14 -3.63 31.22
N ASP A 702 -22.92 -3.89 30.77
CA ASP A 702 -22.31 -3.28 29.59
C ASP A 702 -23.15 -3.57 28.34
N GLN A 703 -23.67 -2.53 27.69
CA GLN A 703 -23.94 -2.53 26.25
C GLN A 703 -23.99 -1.10 25.70
N PRO A 704 -23.43 -0.84 24.50
CA PRO A 704 -23.38 0.50 23.92
C PRO A 704 -24.68 0.80 23.16
N THR A 705 -25.38 1.86 23.53
CA THR A 705 -26.58 2.31 22.81
C THR A 705 -26.25 3.32 21.71
N ARG A 706 -26.75 2.99 20.52
CA ARG A 706 -27.01 3.91 19.40
C ARG A 706 -28.25 4.76 19.70
N ASP A 707 -28.26 5.93 19.09
CA ASP A 707 -29.30 6.95 19.02
C ASP A 707 -30.76 6.44 18.98
N HIS A 708 -31.68 7.17 19.62
CA HIS A 708 -32.87 7.76 18.98
C HIS A 708 -33.65 8.67 19.94
N ALA A 709 -34.13 9.80 19.39
CA ALA A 709 -35.00 10.79 20.01
C ALA A 709 -36.48 10.34 20.05
N THR A 710 -37.25 10.81 21.05
CA THR A 710 -38.63 11.35 20.88
C THR A 710 -39.22 11.95 22.17
N ASN A 711 -40.03 13.00 21.96
CA ASN A 711 -40.85 13.80 22.88
C ASN A 711 -41.82 13.04 23.81
N GLY A 712 -42.27 13.69 24.90
CA GLY A 712 -43.52 13.34 25.58
C GLY A 712 -43.84 14.14 26.86
N HIS A 713 -44.98 14.82 26.87
CA HIS A 713 -45.49 15.74 27.89
C HIS A 713 -46.04 15.10 29.20
N ALA A 714 -45.88 15.86 30.30
CA ALA A 714 -46.85 16.23 31.35
C ALA A 714 -47.74 15.18 32.08
N THR A 715 -47.75 15.20 33.43
CA THR A 715 -48.81 15.78 34.31
C THR A 715 -48.83 15.20 35.75
N ASN A 716 -48.94 16.12 36.72
CA ASN A 716 -49.65 16.14 38.02
C ASN A 716 -49.95 14.86 38.84
N GLY A 717 -49.67 14.95 40.16
CA GLY A 717 -50.34 14.14 41.19
C GLY A 717 -49.76 14.26 42.62
N HIS A 718 -50.25 15.23 43.41
CA HIS A 718 -50.18 15.32 44.89
C HIS A 718 -51.06 14.23 45.58
N PRO A 719 -51.15 14.09 46.94
CA PRO A 719 -50.28 14.48 48.08
C PRO A 719 -50.23 13.44 49.26
N THR A 720 -49.61 13.83 50.41
CA THR A 720 -49.79 13.35 51.81
C THR A 720 -49.15 12.00 52.21
N ASN A 721 -48.65 11.71 53.42
CA ASN A 721 -48.48 12.33 54.75
C ASN A 721 -47.27 11.59 55.38
N GLY A 722 -46.31 12.21 56.06
CA GLY A 722 -46.42 12.62 57.46
C GLY A 722 -45.83 11.58 58.41
N HIS A 723 -44.57 11.76 58.83
CA HIS A 723 -44.02 11.43 60.18
C HIS A 723 -42.54 11.87 60.24
N GLY A 724 -42.23 12.88 61.07
CA GLY A 724 -40.85 13.21 61.46
C GLY A 724 -40.43 12.45 62.74
N PRO A 725 -39.35 12.88 63.41
CA PRO A 725 -38.01 13.13 62.91
C PRO A 725 -37.06 12.04 63.45
N LYS A 726 -36.09 11.61 62.64
CA LYS A 726 -34.93 10.87 63.16
C LYS A 726 -33.69 11.61 62.71
N ASP A 727 -32.96 12.11 63.70
CA ASP A 727 -31.64 12.70 63.55
C ASP A 727 -30.72 11.70 62.82
N HIS A 728 -30.44 11.99 61.55
CA HIS A 728 -29.35 11.38 60.82
C HIS A 728 -28.15 12.32 60.88
N PRO A 729 -26.91 11.80 61.05
CA PRO A 729 -25.71 12.61 60.93
C PRO A 729 -25.72 13.29 59.57
N THR A 730 -25.49 14.60 59.57
CA THR A 730 -25.59 15.46 58.40
C THR A 730 -24.76 14.94 57.23
N ASN A 731 -25.38 14.92 56.05
CA ASN A 731 -24.87 14.40 54.78
C ASN A 731 -23.70 15.22 54.19
N ASP A 732 -23.14 16.16 54.97
CA ASP A 732 -22.07 17.09 54.56
C ASP A 732 -20.68 16.43 54.48
N HIS A 733 -20.38 15.44 55.32
CA HIS A 733 -19.08 14.77 55.28
C HIS A 733 -18.95 13.80 54.09
N LEU A 734 -20.05 13.16 53.68
CA LEU A 734 -20.11 12.28 52.51
C LEU A 734 -19.92 13.07 51.21
N THR A 735 -20.50 14.25 51.12
CA THR A 735 -20.33 15.15 49.95
C THR A 735 -18.95 15.82 49.93
N ALA A 736 -18.40 16.23 51.08
CA ALA A 736 -17.04 16.75 51.17
C ALA A 736 -15.98 15.71 50.81
N SER A 737 -16.12 14.47 51.31
CA SER A 737 -15.22 13.37 51.00
C SER A 737 -15.27 13.01 49.50
N ALA A 738 -16.47 12.92 48.92
CA ALA A 738 -16.63 12.66 47.49
C ALA A 738 -16.02 13.77 46.61
N TYR A 739 -16.23 15.04 46.99
CA TYR A 739 -15.62 16.19 46.31
C TYR A 739 -14.08 16.15 46.36
N LEU A 740 -13.50 15.89 47.54
CA LEU A 740 -12.05 15.81 47.73
C LEU A 740 -11.43 14.61 47.00
N ALA A 741 -12.12 13.47 46.99
CA ALA A 741 -11.68 12.29 46.25
C ALA A 741 -11.64 12.56 44.74
N ALA A 742 -12.67 13.22 44.21
CA ALA A 742 -12.73 13.57 42.80
C ALA A 742 -11.71 14.66 42.43
N LEU A 743 -11.47 15.66 43.29
CA LEU A 743 -10.40 16.63 43.11
C LEU A 743 -8.99 16.01 43.20
N GLY A 744 -8.81 15.06 44.12
CA GLY A 744 -7.59 14.26 44.22
C GLY A 744 -7.36 13.41 42.98
N HIS A 745 -8.43 12.85 42.38
CA HIS A 745 -8.36 12.11 41.13
C HIS A 745 -7.87 12.99 39.97
N GLU A 746 -8.44 14.19 39.79
CA GLU A 746 -7.99 15.14 38.77
C GLU A 746 -6.51 15.51 38.95
N LEU A 747 -6.07 15.74 40.19
CA LEU A 747 -4.66 16.02 40.46
C LEU A 747 -3.75 14.83 40.15
N ILE A 748 -4.16 13.60 40.47
CA ILE A 748 -3.41 12.38 40.12
C ILE A 748 -3.31 12.24 38.60
N GLN A 749 -4.40 12.50 37.87
CA GLN A 749 -4.38 12.47 36.41
C GLN A 749 -3.38 13.47 35.84
N VAL A 750 -3.32 14.70 36.36
CA VAL A 750 -2.34 15.70 35.93
C VAL A 750 -0.92 15.29 36.32
N GLU A 751 -0.70 14.87 37.57
CA GLU A 751 0.61 14.54 38.11
C GLU A 751 1.28 13.39 37.35
N HIS A 752 0.52 12.32 37.10
CA HIS A 752 1.02 11.10 36.45
C HIS A 752 0.85 11.10 34.94
N ARG A 753 0.38 12.20 34.33
CA ARG A 753 0.30 12.29 32.86
C ARG A 753 1.70 12.27 32.28
N MET A 754 1.98 11.26 31.46
CA MET A 754 3.23 11.19 30.71
C MET A 754 3.23 12.22 29.58
N ILE A 755 4.23 13.09 29.56
CA ILE A 755 4.44 14.10 28.52
C ILE A 755 5.87 14.01 27.99
N PRO A 756 6.11 14.29 26.70
CA PRO A 756 7.47 14.35 26.15
C PRO A 756 8.28 15.46 26.81
N LEU A 757 9.51 15.14 27.21
CA LEU A 757 10.48 16.07 27.75
C LEU A 757 11.38 16.57 26.61
N GLY A 758 11.12 17.79 26.15
CA GLY A 758 11.94 18.46 25.13
C GLY A 758 11.69 17.95 23.72
N LEU A 759 12.76 17.95 22.90
CA LEU A 759 12.75 17.56 21.50
C LEU A 759 13.79 16.47 21.24
N HIS A 760 13.51 15.60 20.28
CA HIS A 760 14.41 14.56 19.85
C HIS A 760 15.50 15.14 18.95
N VAL A 761 16.72 14.62 19.08
CA VAL A 761 17.83 14.90 18.17
C VAL A 761 18.18 13.60 17.45
N LEU A 762 18.18 13.60 16.11
CA LEU A 762 18.45 12.39 15.33
C LEU A 762 19.79 11.75 15.73
N GLY A 763 19.77 10.42 15.84
CA GLY A 763 20.94 9.62 16.24
C GLY A 763 21.31 9.73 17.73
N GLN A 764 20.52 10.43 18.54
CA GLN A 764 20.70 10.51 19.99
C GLN A 764 19.65 9.66 20.71
N ALA A 765 20.09 8.54 21.27
CA ALA A 765 19.25 7.73 22.15
C ALA A 765 19.08 8.41 23.52
N PRO A 766 17.94 8.17 24.21
CA PRO A 766 17.78 8.58 25.61
C PRO A 766 18.88 8.00 26.50
N GLY A 767 19.31 8.75 27.51
CA GLY A 767 20.19 8.23 28.55
C GLY A 767 19.44 7.31 29.53
N ASP A 768 20.18 6.50 30.30
CA ASP A 768 19.58 5.55 31.26
C ASP A 768 18.60 6.20 32.23
N ALA A 769 18.89 7.43 32.69
CA ALA A 769 18.02 8.18 33.60
C ALA A 769 16.70 8.61 32.94
N GLU A 770 16.71 8.88 31.64
CA GLU A 770 15.54 9.30 30.86
C GLU A 770 14.67 8.10 30.48
N LEU A 771 15.23 6.89 30.48
CA LEU A 771 14.51 5.63 30.24
C LEU A 771 13.72 5.14 31.46
N VAL A 772 14.04 5.60 32.68
CA VAL A 772 13.36 5.12 33.91
C VAL A 772 11.86 5.42 33.88
N ASP A 773 11.48 6.54 33.27
CA ASP A 773 10.10 7.01 33.17
C ASP A 773 9.37 6.48 31.91
N MET A 774 10.09 5.88 30.95
CA MET A 774 9.53 5.27 29.72
C MET A 774 9.15 3.81 29.93
#